data_AF-A0A4P7VQY8-F1
#
_entry.id   AF-A0A4P7VQY8-F1
#
_cell.length_a   1.000
_cell.length_b   1.000
_cell.length_c   1.000
_cell.angle_alpha   90.00
_cell.angle_beta   90.00
_cell.angle_gamma   90.00
#
_symmetry.space_group_name_H-M   'P 1'
#
loop_
_entity.id
_entity.type
_entity.pdbx_description
1 polymer ?
#
loop_
_entity_poly.entity_id
_entity_poly.type
_entity_poly.pdbx_seq_one_letter_code
_entity_poly.pdbx_strand_id
1 'polypeptide(L)'
;MKKINFLFGALAALAMGGAVTACSDDDLDKGIDNGKVEYDMVRYLNVTISNPTSSGSRAEGDPTFEAGVGRENYIHNLFFVFYDAQGMPTGERYKMTFSNNESSDTNGTFNPSGGDGTESDNTQGTTGNVGKVWQSTIEVKLSQGENLPSYVMAFVNPTAGDDSFVKLSLDEIEGKKVTFVRFPDGHFPMSNSVYYGNNPISGETNARMVATPITTSQLFKTQEEAAASPAIDIYVERYAAKINLSLDNTGTGDAATIKPFDGVNGYTLTFVPEYWRPNTIDQQEYAVKHYGLIENGVANTKPSYSDLIDIFDWTWNDPDNHRSYWACSPSYYKFNYPRVSDNIEDVIRNAAGDAAYENYSQYPYELHYFTYNEIAQSKILNAAGTAQMTGAPTLQTSIKFTNNKFEGAFYSRETTASAKAWNGDAAATAADKFNPLATMASAVIVGRYKVTATDGTALPDNSTFYLYGRTGNKWNLYKSDEDLIKAMVKQQYTVVKNTAAEGETPNYQPVPVTEASNFIVEHPSYAVREIAGKPVAGRFVALQLKPNVTGYYWYNPNATGDNKYQSIDATNINNVNAELLSTGYARKYGEGLCYFSVPIKHLGFPEGAVVDNLIKFEDCVPGSFGLVRNHVYNLNVSSITGLATALRDENQPIVPPMDEQTYYISAKLNVLNWRIVPTQDVEL
;
A
#
# COMPACT_ATOMS: atom_id res chain seq x y z
N MET A 1 -63.62 4.17 -40.06
CA MET A 1 -63.32 3.50 -38.78
C MET A 1 -61.84 3.12 -38.80
N LYS A 2 -61.00 3.35 -37.79
CA LYS A 2 -61.17 4.05 -36.49
C LYS A 2 -60.06 5.12 -36.34
N LYS A 3 -60.22 6.07 -35.40
CA LYS A 3 -59.11 6.86 -34.83
C LYS A 3 -58.55 6.15 -33.59
N ILE A 4 -57.31 6.44 -33.21
CA ILE A 4 -56.79 6.58 -31.83
C ILE A 4 -55.40 7.26 -31.91
N ASN A 5 -54.93 7.86 -30.82
CA ASN A 5 -53.98 8.98 -30.87
C ASN A 5 -52.50 8.58 -30.72
N PHE A 6 -51.62 9.27 -31.44
CA PHE A 6 -50.21 9.42 -31.06
C PHE A 6 -50.10 10.48 -29.97
N LEU A 7 -49.78 10.09 -28.72
CA LEU A 7 -49.65 11.04 -27.61
C LEU A 7 -48.79 10.48 -26.46
N PHE A 8 -47.51 10.22 -26.71
CA PHE A 8 -46.51 9.94 -25.66
C PHE A 8 -45.04 10.31 -25.99
N GLY A 9 -44.71 10.66 -27.24
CA GLY A 9 -43.33 10.94 -27.66
C GLY A 9 -42.82 12.38 -27.46
N ALA A 10 -43.51 13.22 -26.67
CA ALA A 10 -43.32 14.67 -26.68
C ALA A 10 -42.66 15.27 -25.41
N LEU A 11 -42.19 14.45 -24.46
CA LEU A 11 -41.66 14.92 -23.18
C LEU A 11 -40.15 14.70 -22.99
N ALA A 12 -39.52 13.81 -23.79
CA ALA A 12 -38.07 13.56 -23.73
C ALA A 12 -37.23 14.59 -24.52
N ALA A 13 -37.84 15.29 -25.48
CA ALA A 13 -37.14 16.16 -26.43
C ALA A 13 -36.99 17.64 -25.97
N LEU A 14 -37.17 17.92 -24.67
CA LEU A 14 -37.12 19.28 -24.12
C LEU A 14 -36.07 19.49 -23.01
N ALA A 15 -35.27 18.48 -22.70
CA ALA A 15 -34.17 18.55 -21.73
C ALA A 15 -32.78 18.78 -22.38
N MET A 16 -32.66 18.62 -23.70
CA MET A 16 -31.43 18.84 -24.48
C MET A 16 -31.76 19.51 -25.82
N GLY A 17 -32.03 20.81 -25.82
CA GLY A 17 -32.51 21.51 -27.03
C GLY A 17 -32.44 23.03 -26.97
N GLY A 18 -31.27 23.60 -27.26
CA GLY A 18 -31.05 25.04 -27.39
C GLY A 18 -29.59 25.44 -27.10
N ALA A 19 -28.78 25.84 -28.08
CA ALA A 19 -29.05 25.92 -29.52
C ALA A 19 -27.77 25.76 -30.36
N VAL A 20 -27.89 25.07 -31.50
CA VAL A 20 -26.92 25.11 -32.60
C VAL A 20 -27.66 25.20 -33.92
N THR A 21 -27.84 26.43 -34.41
CA THR A 21 -28.23 26.72 -35.80
C THR A 21 -27.25 27.73 -36.38
N ALA A 22 -26.07 27.23 -36.74
CA ALA A 22 -25.08 27.92 -37.55
C ALA A 22 -24.70 26.97 -38.69
N CYS A 23 -25.11 27.28 -39.93
CA CYS A 23 -25.00 26.34 -41.04
C CYS A 23 -23.64 26.41 -41.73
N SER A 24 -22.93 25.29 -41.76
CA SER A 24 -22.40 24.73 -43.02
C SER A 24 -22.07 23.25 -42.86
N ASP A 25 -22.90 22.42 -43.49
CA ASP A 25 -22.69 21.08 -44.07
C ASP A 25 -21.86 19.99 -43.34
N ASP A 26 -22.51 18.84 -43.16
CA ASP A 26 -21.98 17.46 -43.12
C ASP A 26 -20.54 17.20 -42.63
N ASP A 27 -20.42 16.91 -41.33
CA ASP A 27 -19.65 15.74 -40.85
C ASP A 27 -20.14 15.34 -39.45
N LEU A 28 -20.70 14.14 -39.32
CA LEU A 28 -21.22 13.59 -38.04
C LEU A 28 -20.16 12.78 -37.25
N ASP A 29 -18.88 12.95 -37.60
CA ASP A 29 -17.75 12.14 -37.10
C ASP A 29 -16.54 13.03 -36.74
N LYS A 30 -16.80 14.25 -36.25
CA LYS A 30 -15.79 15.23 -35.83
C LYS A 30 -16.15 15.85 -34.48
N GLY A 31 -15.19 15.82 -33.56
CA GLY A 31 -15.32 16.39 -32.23
C GLY A 31 -15.44 17.92 -32.20
N ILE A 32 -15.74 18.46 -31.02
CA ILE A 32 -15.87 19.90 -30.77
C ILE A 32 -14.48 20.53 -30.69
N ASP A 33 -14.06 21.20 -31.76
CA ASP A 33 -13.03 22.24 -31.69
C ASP A 33 -13.67 23.55 -31.20
N ASN A 34 -13.28 24.02 -30.01
CA ASN A 34 -13.77 25.29 -29.48
C ASN A 34 -13.15 26.51 -30.22
N GLY A 35 -12.15 26.31 -31.07
CA GLY A 35 -11.57 27.34 -31.95
C GLY A 35 -10.40 28.10 -31.34
N LYS A 36 -10.12 29.30 -31.88
CA LYS A 36 -8.98 30.16 -31.49
C LYS A 36 -9.40 31.53 -30.98
N VAL A 37 -8.55 32.10 -30.15
CA VAL A 37 -8.71 33.41 -29.51
C VAL A 37 -8.32 34.53 -30.48
N GLU A 38 -9.30 35.25 -31.02
CA GLU A 38 -9.09 36.29 -32.04
C GLU A 38 -8.35 37.54 -31.54
N TYR A 39 -8.46 37.85 -30.24
CA TYR A 39 -7.86 39.01 -29.55
C TYR A 39 -7.84 38.76 -28.04
N ASP A 40 -6.97 39.45 -27.30
CA ASP A 40 -6.86 39.31 -25.84
C ASP A 40 -8.22 39.51 -25.14
N MET A 41 -8.67 38.51 -24.40
CA MET A 41 -10.04 38.48 -23.86
C MET A 41 -10.16 37.72 -22.54
N VAL A 42 -11.20 38.06 -21.80
CA VAL A 42 -11.67 37.30 -20.64
C VAL A 42 -12.92 36.50 -21.03
N ARG A 43 -13.06 35.31 -20.46
CA ARG A 43 -14.30 34.54 -20.39
C ARG A 43 -14.61 34.19 -18.94
N TYR A 44 -15.87 33.89 -18.67
CA TYR A 44 -16.34 33.49 -17.34
C TYR A 44 -16.91 32.09 -17.40
N LEU A 45 -16.52 31.27 -16.42
CA LEU A 45 -16.94 29.88 -16.28
C LEU A 45 -17.60 29.71 -14.91
N ASN A 46 -18.83 29.21 -14.87
CA ASN A 46 -19.48 28.83 -13.61
C ASN A 46 -19.07 27.40 -13.28
N VAL A 47 -18.39 27.20 -12.15
CA VAL A 47 -17.83 25.91 -11.75
C VAL A 47 -18.32 25.50 -10.37
N THR A 48 -18.53 24.20 -10.23
CA THR A 48 -18.84 23.54 -8.97
C THR A 48 -17.78 22.48 -8.71
N ILE A 49 -17.12 22.51 -7.55
CA ILE A 49 -16.41 21.33 -7.04
C ILE A 49 -17.38 20.55 -6.18
N SER A 50 -17.72 19.36 -6.64
CA SER A 50 -18.68 18.46 -6.01
C SER A 50 -18.06 17.07 -5.83
N ASN A 51 -18.58 16.35 -4.84
CA ASN A 51 -18.51 14.89 -4.78
C ASN A 51 -19.78 14.37 -5.48
N PRO A 52 -19.72 13.31 -6.31
CA PRO A 52 -20.86 12.87 -7.13
C PRO A 52 -22.12 12.65 -6.28
N THR A 53 -23.16 13.44 -6.58
CA THR A 53 -24.51 13.16 -6.11
C THR A 53 -25.10 12.06 -6.98
N SER A 54 -25.49 10.92 -6.39
CA SER A 54 -26.32 9.97 -7.15
C SER A 54 -27.63 10.68 -7.51
N SER A 55 -28.05 10.61 -8.77
CA SER A 55 -29.20 11.31 -9.31
C SER A 55 -30.53 10.86 -8.67
N GLY A 56 -30.88 11.50 -7.54
CA GLY A 56 -32.11 11.27 -6.81
C GLY A 56 -32.09 11.89 -5.41
N SER A 57 -33.24 12.39 -4.94
CA SER A 57 -33.41 12.93 -3.60
C SER A 57 -33.20 11.85 -2.53
N ARG A 58 -32.01 11.78 -1.95
CA ARG A 58 -31.64 10.72 -0.99
C ARG A 58 -32.40 10.84 0.31
N ALA A 59 -33.08 9.75 0.68
CA ALA A 59 -33.34 9.43 2.08
C ALA A 59 -32.02 9.07 2.78
N GLU A 60 -32.05 8.95 4.11
CA GLU A 60 -30.86 8.71 4.94
C GLU A 60 -30.11 7.41 4.59
N GLY A 61 -28.79 7.41 4.83
CA GLY A 61 -28.05 6.21 5.25
C GLY A 61 -27.79 5.13 4.19
N ASP A 62 -26.96 5.43 3.20
CA ASP A 62 -26.39 4.43 2.27
C ASP A 62 -24.92 4.13 2.68
N PRO A 63 -24.55 2.92 3.17
CA PRO A 63 -23.34 2.77 4.01
C PRO A 63 -21.89 2.49 3.47
N THR A 64 -21.57 2.18 2.20
CA THR A 64 -20.20 1.65 1.80
C THR A 64 -19.31 2.75 1.27
N PHE A 65 -19.55 3.97 1.67
CA PHE A 65 -18.50 4.93 1.59
C PHE A 65 -18.61 5.85 2.86
N GLU A 66 -17.52 6.38 3.41
CA GLU A 66 -17.45 7.03 4.75
C GLU A 66 -17.49 8.57 4.66
N ALA A 67 -18.14 9.28 5.59
CA ALA A 67 -18.15 10.75 5.51
C ALA A 67 -16.75 11.35 5.73
N GLY A 68 -16.36 12.36 4.94
CA GLY A 68 -15.15 13.14 5.21
C GLY A 68 -15.34 13.97 6.47
N VAL A 69 -14.53 13.73 7.51
CA VAL A 69 -14.66 14.38 8.83
C VAL A 69 -13.59 15.43 9.08
N GLY A 70 -13.95 16.51 9.80
CA GLY A 70 -13.07 17.62 10.13
C GLY A 70 -12.30 18.15 8.91
N ARG A 71 -10.97 18.07 8.97
CA ARG A 71 -10.05 18.58 7.93
C ARG A 71 -9.96 17.72 6.66
N GLU A 72 -10.63 16.57 6.58
CA GLU A 72 -10.59 15.72 5.38
C GLU A 72 -11.17 16.40 4.13
N ASN A 73 -12.10 17.36 4.29
CA ASN A 73 -12.66 18.18 3.21
C ASN A 73 -12.10 19.62 3.18
N TYR A 74 -11.06 19.95 3.96
CA TYR A 74 -10.56 21.33 4.06
C TYR A 74 -9.85 21.77 2.78
N ILE A 75 -10.27 22.89 2.21
CA ILE A 75 -9.60 23.54 1.07
C ILE A 75 -8.90 24.79 1.60
N HIS A 76 -7.58 24.86 1.38
CA HIS A 76 -6.71 26.01 1.65
C HIS A 76 -6.22 26.67 0.36
N ASN A 77 -5.89 25.88 -0.67
CA ASN A 77 -5.58 26.38 -2.00
C ASN A 77 -6.40 25.65 -3.06
N LEU A 78 -6.74 26.34 -4.14
CA LEU A 78 -7.40 25.77 -5.31
C LEU A 78 -6.82 26.38 -6.59
N PHE A 79 -6.58 25.55 -7.58
CA PHE A 79 -6.06 25.96 -8.89
C PHE A 79 -6.89 25.31 -9.99
N PHE A 80 -7.49 26.12 -10.86
CA PHE A 80 -8.04 25.67 -12.12
C PHE A 80 -7.01 25.87 -13.22
N VAL A 81 -6.72 24.81 -13.96
CA VAL A 81 -5.81 24.79 -15.11
C VAL A 81 -6.62 24.41 -16.33
N PHE A 82 -6.55 25.24 -17.37
CA PHE A 82 -7.33 25.12 -18.59
C PHE A 82 -6.49 24.49 -19.70
N TYR A 83 -7.12 23.66 -20.51
CA TYR A 83 -6.48 22.86 -21.55
C TYR A 83 -7.26 22.96 -22.86
N ASP A 84 -6.58 22.97 -24.00
CA ASP A 84 -7.22 22.92 -25.31
C ASP A 84 -7.68 21.50 -25.69
N ALA A 85 -8.29 21.36 -26.88
CA ALA A 85 -8.79 20.08 -27.38
C ALA A 85 -7.68 19.04 -27.64
N GLN A 86 -6.39 19.44 -27.65
CA GLN A 86 -5.23 18.57 -27.77
C GLN A 86 -4.59 18.24 -26.40
N GLY A 87 -5.17 18.73 -25.29
CA GLY A 87 -4.65 18.50 -23.94
C GLY A 87 -3.42 19.35 -23.58
N MET A 88 -3.14 20.41 -24.34
CA MET A 88 -2.08 21.39 -24.04
C MET A 88 -2.62 22.51 -23.13
N PRO A 89 -1.83 23.02 -22.17
CA PRO A 89 -2.28 24.13 -21.31
C PRO A 89 -2.51 25.41 -22.14
N THR A 90 -3.58 26.14 -21.84
CA THR A 90 -3.90 27.41 -22.53
C THR A 90 -4.63 28.39 -21.61
N GLY A 91 -4.37 29.69 -21.77
CA GLY A 91 -4.86 30.75 -20.90
C GLY A 91 -4.15 30.80 -19.54
N GLU A 92 -4.48 31.83 -18.75
CA GLU A 92 -4.01 31.92 -17.36
C GLU A 92 -4.79 30.98 -16.46
N ARG A 93 -4.07 30.24 -15.60
CA ARG A 93 -4.68 29.51 -14.48
C ARG A 93 -5.46 30.46 -13.56
N TYR A 94 -6.60 30.01 -13.06
CA TYR A 94 -7.31 30.71 -11.99
C TYR A 94 -6.89 30.10 -10.64
N LYS A 95 -6.39 30.93 -9.70
CA LYS A 95 -5.95 30.50 -8.37
C LYS A 95 -6.79 31.16 -7.27
N MET A 96 -7.17 30.36 -6.28
CA MET A 96 -7.76 30.83 -5.02
C MET A 96 -6.95 30.33 -3.81
N THR A 97 -7.06 31.08 -2.71
CA THR A 97 -6.59 30.69 -1.39
C THR A 97 -7.70 30.98 -0.38
N PHE A 98 -7.84 30.11 0.62
CA PHE A 98 -8.93 30.10 1.58
C PHE A 98 -8.36 30.06 3.01
N SER A 99 -9.12 30.59 3.96
CA SER A 99 -8.83 30.47 5.39
C SER A 99 -10.10 30.02 6.11
N ASN A 100 -10.07 28.92 6.86
CA ASN A 100 -11.23 28.35 7.55
C ASN A 100 -12.40 27.98 6.61
N ASN A 101 -12.12 27.70 5.33
CA ASN A 101 -13.10 27.59 4.23
C ASN A 101 -13.85 28.91 3.91
N GLU A 102 -13.37 30.06 4.35
CA GLU A 102 -13.79 31.36 3.83
C GLU A 102 -12.90 31.75 2.64
N SER A 103 -13.54 32.23 1.57
CA SER A 103 -12.90 32.57 0.28
C SER A 103 -12.23 33.94 0.32
N SER A 104 -11.06 34.08 -0.31
CA SER A 104 -10.46 35.39 -0.57
C SER A 104 -11.22 36.20 -1.64
N ASP A 105 -12.10 35.57 -2.39
CA ASP A 105 -12.99 36.18 -3.38
C ASP A 105 -14.46 36.13 -2.88
N THR A 106 -15.15 37.26 -2.94
CA THR A 106 -16.57 37.43 -2.56
C THR A 106 -17.55 36.58 -3.38
N ASN A 107 -17.13 36.03 -4.52
CA ASN A 107 -17.98 35.27 -5.43
C ASN A 107 -18.08 33.76 -5.10
N GLY A 108 -17.12 33.23 -4.32
CA GLY A 108 -17.05 31.80 -4.00
C GLY A 108 -17.86 31.42 -2.76
N THR A 109 -18.72 30.41 -2.86
CA THR A 109 -19.57 29.95 -1.76
C THR A 109 -19.39 28.46 -1.47
N PHE A 110 -19.42 28.07 -0.19
CA PHE A 110 -19.48 26.68 0.25
C PHE A 110 -20.89 26.33 0.73
N ASN A 111 -21.37 25.14 0.40
CA ASN A 111 -22.66 24.61 0.81
C ASN A 111 -22.50 23.18 1.39
N PRO A 112 -22.86 22.93 2.67
CA PRO A 112 -23.30 23.92 3.67
C PRO A 112 -22.19 24.93 4.02
N SER A 113 -22.59 26.14 4.40
CA SER A 113 -21.68 27.19 4.83
C SER A 113 -21.25 27.01 6.28
N GLY A 114 -20.00 27.38 6.60
CA GLY A 114 -19.40 27.22 7.93
C GLY A 114 -18.63 25.90 8.12
N GLY A 115 -18.26 25.61 9.37
CA GLY A 115 -17.29 24.57 9.75
C GLY A 115 -15.87 25.14 9.76
N ASP A 116 -15.32 25.32 10.96
CA ASP A 116 -14.24 26.25 11.28
C ASP A 116 -12.83 25.84 10.82
N GLY A 117 -12.70 24.63 10.25
CA GLY A 117 -11.42 24.11 9.80
C GLY A 117 -10.49 23.69 10.94
N THR A 118 -11.01 23.37 12.13
CA THR A 118 -10.26 22.74 13.23
C THR A 118 -10.32 21.21 13.14
N GLU A 119 -9.44 20.51 13.87
CA GLU A 119 -9.58 19.06 14.10
C GLU A 119 -10.77 18.73 15.03
N SER A 120 -11.24 19.72 15.79
CA SER A 120 -12.43 19.64 16.63
C SER A 120 -13.76 19.86 15.89
N ASP A 121 -13.73 20.15 14.58
CA ASP A 121 -14.93 20.20 13.73
C ASP A 121 -15.47 18.79 13.44
N ASN A 122 -15.97 18.16 14.50
CA ASN A 122 -16.67 16.88 14.44
C ASN A 122 -18.16 17.08 14.10
N THR A 123 -18.49 18.13 13.34
CA THR A 123 -19.82 18.23 12.74
C THR A 123 -19.91 17.19 11.62
N GLN A 124 -20.59 16.07 11.91
CA GLN A 124 -21.39 15.44 10.87
C GLN A 124 -22.37 16.51 10.37
N GLY A 125 -22.04 17.14 9.23
CA GLY A 125 -22.88 18.18 8.65
C GLY A 125 -24.32 17.68 8.55
N THR A 126 -25.25 18.47 9.07
CA THR A 126 -26.50 17.93 9.60
C THR A 126 -27.34 17.24 8.52
N THR A 127 -27.55 15.92 8.68
CA THR A 127 -28.56 15.10 7.98
C THR A 127 -28.65 15.35 6.46
N GLY A 128 -27.72 14.76 5.70
CA GLY A 128 -27.69 14.83 4.23
C GLY A 128 -26.34 15.27 3.63
N ASN A 129 -25.24 15.07 4.35
CA ASN A 129 -23.97 15.73 4.04
C ASN A 129 -23.26 15.15 2.81
N VAL A 130 -23.25 15.88 1.69
CA VAL A 130 -22.47 15.54 0.48
C VAL A 130 -21.01 16.06 0.56
N GLY A 131 -20.56 16.51 1.74
CA GLY A 131 -19.13 16.75 2.03
C GLY A 131 -18.56 18.12 1.65
N LYS A 132 -19.39 19.17 1.66
CA LYS A 132 -19.10 20.55 1.19
C LYS A 132 -18.91 20.65 -0.33
N VAL A 133 -19.97 21.10 -1.01
CA VAL A 133 -19.91 21.57 -2.40
C VAL A 133 -19.39 23.00 -2.40
N TRP A 134 -18.46 23.32 -3.28
CA TRP A 134 -17.99 24.70 -3.51
C TRP A 134 -18.41 25.17 -4.89
N GLN A 135 -18.98 26.37 -5.01
CA GLN A 135 -19.38 26.96 -6.28
C GLN A 135 -18.88 28.40 -6.41
N SER A 136 -18.38 28.76 -7.60
CA SER A 136 -18.08 30.14 -8.00
C SER A 136 -18.17 30.30 -9.51
N THR A 137 -18.38 31.54 -9.95
CA THR A 137 -17.91 31.95 -11.28
C THR A 137 -16.42 32.30 -11.19
N ILE A 138 -15.62 31.86 -12.16
CA ILE A 138 -14.18 32.11 -12.24
C ILE A 138 -13.81 32.78 -13.57
N GLU A 139 -12.72 33.57 -13.56
CA GLU A 139 -12.17 34.20 -14.76
C GLU A 139 -11.28 33.24 -15.54
N VAL A 140 -11.40 33.27 -16.86
CA VAL A 140 -10.55 32.56 -17.82
C VAL A 140 -9.92 33.61 -18.73
N LYS A 141 -8.64 33.92 -18.52
CA LYS A 141 -7.90 34.96 -19.26
C LYS A 141 -7.13 34.33 -20.40
N LEU A 142 -7.27 34.91 -21.59
CA LEU A 142 -6.80 34.33 -22.85
C LEU A 142 -6.13 35.40 -23.72
N SER A 143 -5.00 35.05 -24.33
CA SER A 143 -4.22 35.90 -25.23
C SER A 143 -4.50 35.59 -26.69
N GLN A 144 -4.31 36.58 -27.57
CA GLN A 144 -4.49 36.43 -29.01
C GLN A 144 -3.66 35.26 -29.58
N GLY A 145 -4.32 34.39 -30.36
CA GLY A 145 -3.71 33.23 -31.04
C GLY A 145 -3.73 31.92 -30.25
N GLU A 146 -4.05 31.97 -28.95
CA GLU A 146 -4.30 30.78 -28.13
C GLU A 146 -5.49 29.95 -28.64
N ASN A 147 -5.54 28.68 -28.26
CA ASN A 147 -6.69 27.81 -28.47
C ASN A 147 -7.74 28.10 -27.39
N LEU A 148 -9.03 27.94 -27.69
CA LEU A 148 -10.06 28.10 -26.67
C LEU A 148 -10.09 26.86 -25.76
N PRO A 149 -10.14 27.04 -24.42
CA PRO A 149 -10.21 25.94 -23.46
C PRO A 149 -11.32 24.94 -23.79
N SER A 150 -10.97 23.66 -23.76
CA SER A 150 -11.83 22.50 -24.05
C SER A 150 -11.86 21.48 -22.89
N TYR A 151 -10.90 21.55 -21.96
CA TYR A 151 -10.99 20.86 -20.66
C TYR A 151 -10.50 21.74 -19.50
N VAL A 152 -10.85 21.36 -18.27
CA VAL A 152 -10.35 21.97 -17.02
C VAL A 152 -9.95 20.91 -15.99
N MET A 153 -8.79 21.11 -15.37
CA MET A 153 -8.34 20.40 -14.16
C MET A 153 -8.51 21.28 -12.93
N ALA A 154 -8.96 20.71 -11.82
CA ALA A 154 -8.93 21.32 -10.49
C ALA A 154 -7.89 20.60 -9.61
N PHE A 155 -6.89 21.33 -9.15
CA PHE A 155 -5.95 20.88 -8.11
C PHE A 155 -6.30 21.58 -6.80
N VAL A 156 -6.82 20.83 -5.83
CA VAL A 156 -7.11 21.35 -4.48
C VAL A 156 -5.98 20.93 -3.55
N ASN A 157 -5.46 21.89 -2.78
CA ASN A 157 -4.28 21.77 -1.94
C ASN A 157 -3.07 21.05 -2.60
N PRO A 158 -2.65 21.41 -3.84
CA PRO A 158 -1.49 20.76 -4.45
C PRO A 158 -0.23 20.96 -3.61
N THR A 159 0.70 20.01 -3.73
CA THR A 159 1.92 19.91 -2.93
C THR A 159 2.79 21.17 -3.03
N ALA A 160 3.41 21.55 -1.91
CA ALA A 160 4.12 22.83 -1.81
C ALA A 160 5.33 22.88 -2.76
N GLY A 161 5.26 23.78 -3.75
CA GLY A 161 6.27 23.94 -4.80
C GLY A 161 5.80 23.49 -6.19
N ASP A 162 4.67 22.79 -6.31
CA ASP A 162 4.16 22.29 -7.60
C ASP A 162 3.42 23.33 -8.46
N ASP A 163 3.92 24.57 -8.47
CA ASP A 163 3.64 25.58 -9.53
C ASP A 163 4.04 25.07 -10.94
N SER A 164 4.71 23.91 -11.03
CA SER A 164 4.98 23.19 -12.27
C SER A 164 3.75 22.54 -12.91
N PHE A 165 2.77 22.06 -12.13
CA PHE A 165 1.61 21.29 -12.66
C PHE A 165 0.87 22.05 -13.75
N VAL A 166 0.73 23.36 -13.58
CA VAL A 166 -0.06 24.26 -14.44
C VAL A 166 0.56 24.52 -15.82
N LYS A 167 1.72 23.93 -16.09
CA LYS A 167 2.46 24.00 -17.36
C LYS A 167 2.62 22.64 -18.03
N LEU A 168 2.16 21.56 -17.38
CA LEU A 168 2.19 20.21 -17.91
C LEU A 168 0.91 19.98 -18.72
N SER A 169 1.05 19.43 -19.93
CA SER A 169 -0.06 18.84 -20.69
C SER A 169 -0.76 17.73 -19.90
N LEU A 170 -1.96 17.33 -20.33
CA LEU A 170 -2.70 16.22 -19.72
C LEU A 170 -1.85 14.92 -19.68
N ASP A 171 -1.11 14.64 -20.75
CA ASP A 171 -0.17 13.52 -20.84
C ASP A 171 0.99 13.61 -19.84
N GLU A 172 1.54 14.80 -19.61
CA GLU A 172 2.66 14.99 -18.67
C GLU A 172 2.21 14.98 -17.21
N ILE A 173 1.01 15.47 -16.88
CA ILE A 173 0.48 15.44 -15.49
C ILE A 173 0.02 14.03 -15.09
N GLU A 174 -0.46 13.19 -16.01
CA GLU A 174 -0.67 11.77 -15.75
C GLU A 174 0.63 11.06 -15.34
N GLY A 175 1.74 11.35 -16.02
CA GLY A 175 3.06 10.79 -15.71
C GLY A 175 3.73 11.39 -14.47
N LYS A 176 3.25 12.53 -13.96
CA LYS A 176 3.83 13.24 -12.81
C LYS A 176 3.61 12.46 -11.52
N LYS A 177 4.71 12.23 -10.79
CA LYS A 177 4.70 11.54 -9.50
C LYS A 177 4.83 12.51 -8.32
N VAL A 178 4.24 12.12 -7.19
CA VAL A 178 4.31 12.78 -5.88
C VAL A 178 4.62 11.76 -4.79
N THR A 179 4.93 12.22 -3.58
CA THR A 179 5.31 11.37 -2.42
C THR A 179 4.44 11.62 -1.18
N PHE A 180 3.43 12.49 -1.26
CA PHE A 180 2.85 13.15 -0.10
C PHE A 180 1.32 13.22 -0.17
N VAL A 181 0.66 12.52 0.76
CA VAL A 181 -0.79 12.26 0.74
C VAL A 181 -1.63 13.14 1.67
N ARG A 182 -1.02 13.79 2.67
CA ARG A 182 -1.74 14.50 3.73
C ARG A 182 -0.82 15.47 4.45
N PHE A 183 -1.27 16.71 4.59
CA PHE A 183 -0.53 17.81 5.23
C PHE A 183 -0.44 17.64 6.76
N PRO A 184 0.55 18.26 7.44
CA PRO A 184 0.78 18.04 8.88
C PRO A 184 -0.32 18.59 9.79
N ASP A 185 -1.11 19.55 9.29
CA ASP A 185 -2.32 20.06 9.91
C ASP A 185 -3.56 19.20 9.61
N GLY A 186 -3.45 18.20 8.74
CA GLY A 186 -4.42 17.13 8.55
C GLY A 186 -5.25 17.15 7.27
N HIS A 187 -5.10 18.18 6.42
CA HIS A 187 -5.82 18.29 5.13
C HIS A 187 -5.13 17.52 3.98
N PHE A 188 -5.77 17.43 2.81
CA PHE A 188 -5.37 16.53 1.72
C PHE A 188 -5.18 17.24 0.38
N PRO A 189 -4.15 16.89 -0.41
CA PRO A 189 -4.10 17.17 -1.85
C PRO A 189 -5.13 16.32 -2.61
N MET A 190 -5.74 16.93 -3.63
CA MET A 190 -6.73 16.29 -4.50
C MET A 190 -6.56 16.79 -5.95
N SER A 191 -6.88 15.92 -6.91
CA SER A 191 -6.92 16.20 -8.36
C SER A 191 -8.18 15.57 -8.96
N ASN A 192 -8.47 15.82 -10.24
CA ASN A 192 -9.65 15.27 -10.90
C ASN A 192 -9.80 13.75 -10.73
N SER A 193 -11.05 13.30 -10.56
CA SER A 193 -11.42 11.89 -10.66
C SER A 193 -11.17 11.37 -12.07
N VAL A 194 -10.55 10.20 -12.17
CA VAL A 194 -10.36 9.51 -13.45
C VAL A 194 -11.32 8.33 -13.57
N TYR A 195 -11.88 8.17 -14.76
CA TYR A 195 -12.81 7.10 -15.17
C TYR A 195 -12.81 6.96 -16.69
N TYR A 196 -13.46 5.93 -17.23
CA TYR A 196 -13.80 5.85 -18.66
C TYR A 196 -15.27 6.21 -18.85
N GLY A 197 -15.57 7.11 -19.79
CA GLY A 197 -16.91 7.66 -20.00
C GLY A 197 -17.07 8.24 -21.41
N ASN A 198 -18.13 9.01 -21.65
CA ASN A 198 -18.35 9.64 -22.95
C ASN A 198 -17.72 11.03 -22.97
N ASN A 199 -16.77 11.27 -23.89
CA ASN A 199 -16.13 12.57 -24.03
C ASN A 199 -16.86 13.43 -25.09
N PRO A 200 -17.56 14.51 -24.71
CA PRO A 200 -18.27 15.35 -25.66
C PRO A 200 -17.33 16.20 -26.54
N ILE A 201 -16.04 16.33 -26.18
CA ILE A 201 -15.06 17.08 -26.97
C ILE A 201 -14.52 16.23 -28.12
N SER A 202 -14.07 14.99 -27.86
CA SER A 202 -13.61 14.09 -28.94
C SER A 202 -14.76 13.38 -29.68
N GLY A 203 -15.93 13.26 -29.06
CA GLY A 203 -17.05 12.43 -29.54
C GLY A 203 -16.91 10.95 -29.18
N GLU A 204 -15.82 10.56 -28.51
CA GLU A 204 -15.48 9.17 -28.19
C GLU A 204 -16.30 8.62 -27.01
N THR A 205 -16.77 7.37 -27.16
CA THR A 205 -17.46 6.63 -26.09
C THR A 205 -16.51 5.69 -25.38
N ASN A 206 -16.61 5.62 -24.05
CA ASN A 206 -15.61 4.99 -23.17
C ASN A 206 -14.18 5.56 -23.34
N ALA A 207 -14.08 6.85 -23.63
CA ALA A 207 -12.85 7.63 -23.59
C ALA A 207 -12.31 7.74 -22.16
N ARG A 208 -11.00 7.86 -21.98
CA ARG A 208 -10.38 8.05 -20.65
C ARG A 208 -10.55 9.51 -20.19
N MET A 209 -11.46 9.73 -19.25
CA MET A 209 -11.77 11.04 -18.68
C MET A 209 -10.74 11.40 -17.61
N VAL A 210 -9.79 12.26 -17.94
CA VAL A 210 -8.72 12.74 -17.03
C VAL A 210 -9.04 14.14 -16.49
N ALA A 211 -9.60 15.01 -17.33
CA ALA A 211 -10.00 16.38 -17.02
C ALA A 211 -11.48 16.60 -17.36
N THR A 212 -12.12 17.60 -16.76
CA THR A 212 -13.55 17.89 -16.99
C THR A 212 -13.73 18.59 -18.35
N PRO A 213 -14.59 18.08 -19.26
CA PRO A 213 -14.93 18.74 -20.52
C PRO A 213 -15.58 20.11 -20.36
N ILE A 214 -15.21 21.07 -21.23
CA ILE A 214 -15.85 22.39 -21.31
C ILE A 214 -16.06 22.79 -22.78
N THR A 215 -17.24 23.31 -23.11
CA THR A 215 -17.61 23.76 -24.46
C THR A 215 -17.66 25.27 -24.56
N THR A 216 -17.57 25.83 -25.77
CA THR A 216 -17.82 27.27 -26.01
C THR A 216 -19.14 27.78 -25.43
N SER A 217 -20.18 26.93 -25.34
CA SER A 217 -21.48 27.30 -24.77
C SER A 217 -21.45 27.62 -23.27
N GLN A 218 -20.38 27.22 -22.57
CA GLN A 218 -20.18 27.44 -21.14
C GLN A 218 -19.13 28.53 -20.85
N LEU A 219 -18.50 29.10 -21.89
CA LEU A 219 -17.49 30.17 -21.79
C LEU A 219 -18.16 31.53 -22.07
N PHE A 220 -18.74 32.13 -21.04
CA PHE A 220 -19.57 33.34 -21.13
C PHE A 220 -18.75 34.63 -21.25
N LYS A 221 -19.39 35.72 -21.71
CA LYS A 221 -18.72 37.02 -21.92
C LYS A 221 -18.78 37.92 -20.68
N THR A 222 -19.75 37.73 -19.80
CA THR A 222 -19.84 38.43 -18.51
C THR A 222 -19.96 37.46 -17.34
N GLN A 223 -19.66 37.95 -16.13
CA GLN A 223 -19.75 37.16 -14.91
C GLN A 223 -21.21 36.80 -14.59
N GLU A 224 -22.16 37.69 -14.89
CA GLU A 224 -23.59 37.52 -14.65
C GLU A 224 -24.21 36.46 -15.58
N GLU A 225 -23.78 36.41 -16.85
CA GLU A 225 -24.18 35.37 -17.81
C GLU A 225 -23.75 33.97 -17.32
N ALA A 226 -22.53 33.84 -16.80
CA ALA A 226 -22.02 32.60 -16.22
C ALA A 226 -22.78 32.24 -14.93
N ALA A 227 -22.89 33.17 -13.97
CA ALA A 227 -23.54 32.93 -12.68
C ALA A 227 -25.03 32.56 -12.81
N ALA A 228 -25.71 33.04 -13.86
CA ALA A 228 -27.10 32.68 -14.17
C ALA A 228 -27.25 31.34 -14.91
N SER A 229 -26.16 30.77 -15.41
CA SER A 229 -26.14 29.53 -16.20
C SER A 229 -25.76 28.32 -15.33
N PRO A 230 -26.12 27.08 -15.74
CA PRO A 230 -25.72 25.87 -15.01
C PRO A 230 -24.20 25.79 -14.85
N ALA A 231 -23.74 25.50 -13.62
CA ALA A 231 -22.33 25.30 -13.33
C ALA A 231 -21.84 23.94 -13.86
N ILE A 232 -20.55 23.85 -14.16
CA ILE A 232 -19.89 22.61 -14.52
C ILE A 232 -19.38 21.91 -13.26
N ASP A 233 -19.82 20.68 -13.03
CA ASP A 233 -19.30 19.83 -11.96
C ASP A 233 -17.89 19.33 -12.27
N ILE A 234 -16.96 19.56 -11.35
CA ILE A 234 -15.57 19.11 -11.39
C ILE A 234 -15.34 18.20 -10.18
N TYR A 235 -15.40 16.90 -10.46
CA TYR A 235 -15.22 15.84 -9.47
C TYR A 235 -13.74 15.63 -9.15
N VAL A 236 -13.40 15.52 -7.86
CA VAL A 236 -12.01 15.40 -7.38
C VAL A 236 -11.83 14.24 -6.40
N GLU A 237 -10.62 13.68 -6.36
CA GLU A 237 -10.26 12.55 -5.50
C GLU A 237 -8.99 12.83 -4.70
N ARG A 238 -8.99 12.41 -3.43
CA ARG A 238 -7.81 12.44 -2.55
C ARG A 238 -6.73 11.51 -3.05
N TYR A 239 -5.47 11.89 -2.81
CA TYR A 239 -4.32 11.01 -3.09
C TYR A 239 -4.21 9.87 -2.06
N ALA A 240 -4.67 10.11 -0.82
CA ALA A 240 -4.61 9.13 0.26
C ALA A 240 -5.59 7.96 0.11
N ALA A 241 -5.18 6.76 0.51
CA ALA A 241 -6.05 5.70 1.00
C ALA A 241 -6.19 5.81 2.54
N LYS A 242 -7.40 5.69 3.08
CA LYS A 242 -7.70 5.73 4.52
C LYS A 242 -7.84 4.30 5.06
N ILE A 243 -7.19 3.99 6.17
CA ILE A 243 -7.19 2.64 6.77
C ILE A 243 -7.55 2.79 8.25
N ASN A 244 -8.60 2.10 8.68
CA ASN A 244 -9.02 2.00 10.06
C ASN A 244 -8.74 0.56 10.52
N LEU A 245 -7.94 0.37 11.57
CA LEU A 245 -7.76 -0.94 12.21
C LEU A 245 -8.18 -0.82 13.68
N SER A 246 -9.32 -1.46 14.02
CA SER A 246 -9.79 -1.59 15.39
C SER A 246 -9.22 -2.85 16.04
N LEU A 247 -8.70 -2.70 17.25
CA LEU A 247 -8.42 -3.77 18.20
C LEU A 247 -8.74 -3.19 19.57
N ASP A 248 -9.69 -3.77 20.29
CA ASP A 248 -10.00 -3.42 21.67
C ASP A 248 -9.68 -4.61 22.58
N ASN A 249 -8.75 -4.43 23.52
CA ASN A 249 -8.36 -5.42 24.51
C ASN A 249 -8.62 -4.93 25.94
N THR A 250 -9.72 -4.19 26.14
CA THR A 250 -10.26 -3.85 27.47
C THR A 250 -11.01 -5.02 28.13
N GLY A 251 -11.43 -6.00 27.33
CA GLY A 251 -12.00 -7.27 27.81
C GLY A 251 -10.99 -8.13 28.59
N THR A 252 -11.50 -9.06 29.40
CA THR A 252 -10.68 -9.92 30.28
C THR A 252 -11.17 -11.37 30.27
N GLY A 253 -10.29 -12.32 30.61
CA GLY A 253 -10.60 -13.75 30.54
C GLY A 253 -10.95 -14.19 29.12
N ASP A 254 -12.00 -14.99 28.97
CA ASP A 254 -12.49 -15.47 27.66
C ASP A 254 -12.94 -14.33 26.73
N ALA A 255 -13.29 -13.17 27.29
CA ALA A 255 -13.68 -11.96 26.58
C ALA A 255 -12.49 -11.03 26.24
N ALA A 256 -11.24 -11.43 26.53
CA ALA A 256 -10.07 -10.73 26.01
C ALA A 256 -9.86 -11.04 24.53
N THR A 257 -9.72 -10.01 23.71
CA THR A 257 -9.37 -10.14 22.28
C THR A 257 -8.04 -10.88 22.13
N ILE A 258 -7.02 -10.46 22.86
CA ILE A 258 -5.68 -11.05 22.86
C ILE A 258 -5.59 -12.13 23.93
N LYS A 259 -5.40 -13.38 23.50
CA LYS A 259 -5.36 -14.57 24.35
C LYS A 259 -3.92 -15.11 24.45
N PRO A 260 -3.50 -15.72 25.58
CA PRO A 260 -2.18 -16.33 25.68
C PRO A 260 -2.04 -17.54 24.75
N PHE A 261 -1.02 -17.53 23.89
CA PHE A 261 -0.66 -18.68 23.07
C PHE A 261 0.00 -19.76 23.94
N ASP A 262 -0.62 -20.94 24.03
CA ASP A 262 -0.16 -22.05 24.87
C ASP A 262 0.71 -23.08 24.13
N GLY A 263 0.94 -22.89 22.82
CA GLY A 263 1.61 -23.84 21.92
C GLY A 263 3.13 -24.02 22.14
N VAL A 264 3.61 -23.74 23.36
CA VAL A 264 5.01 -23.84 23.79
C VAL A 264 5.11 -24.78 25.00
N ASN A 265 6.14 -25.62 25.03
CA ASN A 265 6.37 -26.54 26.13
C ASN A 265 6.90 -25.81 27.38
N GLY A 266 6.10 -25.79 28.45
CA GLY A 266 6.44 -25.19 29.74
C GLY A 266 6.22 -23.68 29.85
N TYR A 267 5.69 -23.02 28.80
CA TYR A 267 5.46 -21.58 28.76
C TYR A 267 4.17 -21.21 28.02
N THR A 268 3.61 -20.05 28.35
CA THR A 268 2.62 -19.33 27.54
C THR A 268 3.21 -18.01 27.03
N LEU A 269 2.78 -17.58 25.85
CA LEU A 269 3.21 -16.33 25.22
C LEU A 269 2.01 -15.38 25.09
N THR A 270 2.04 -14.22 25.76
CA THR A 270 1.00 -13.20 25.65
C THR A 270 1.52 -12.02 24.83
N PHE A 271 0.91 -11.75 23.68
CA PHE A 271 1.31 -10.65 22.81
C PHE A 271 0.94 -9.30 23.41
N VAL A 272 1.83 -8.32 23.32
CA VAL A 272 1.59 -6.93 23.71
C VAL A 272 1.79 -6.06 22.47
N PRO A 273 0.72 -5.57 21.81
CA PRO A 273 0.84 -4.67 20.68
C PRO A 273 1.46 -3.34 21.11
N GLU A 274 2.26 -2.75 20.22
CA GLU A 274 2.90 -1.45 20.45
C GLU A 274 2.49 -0.44 19.37
N TYR A 275 2.46 -0.84 18.10
CA TYR A 275 2.09 0.02 16.96
C TYR A 275 1.44 -0.78 15.81
N TRP A 276 0.72 -0.11 14.91
CA TRP A 276 0.38 -0.64 13.59
C TRP A 276 0.54 0.39 12.46
N ARG A 277 0.84 -0.13 11.26
CA ARG A 277 0.78 0.54 9.94
C ARG A 277 0.80 -0.53 8.82
N PRO A 278 0.60 -0.20 7.54
CA PRO A 278 0.93 -1.12 6.45
C PRO A 278 2.41 -1.52 6.47
N ASN A 279 2.70 -2.82 6.29
CA ASN A 279 4.06 -3.37 6.22
C ASN A 279 4.93 -2.71 5.14
N THR A 280 4.28 -2.27 4.07
CA THR A 280 4.88 -1.59 2.94
C THR A 280 3.94 -0.55 2.35
N ILE A 281 4.53 0.45 1.69
CA ILE A 281 3.87 1.42 0.83
C ILE A 281 4.72 1.62 -0.43
N ASP A 282 4.08 1.98 -1.55
CA ASP A 282 4.79 2.46 -2.74
C ASP A 282 5.67 3.66 -2.39
N GLN A 283 6.85 3.80 -2.99
CA GLN A 283 7.73 4.95 -2.73
C GLN A 283 7.13 6.27 -3.20
N GLN A 284 6.31 6.22 -4.25
CA GLN A 284 5.72 7.35 -4.94
C GLN A 284 4.29 7.00 -5.38
N GLU A 285 3.50 7.98 -5.79
CA GLU A 285 2.21 7.76 -6.46
C GLU A 285 2.04 8.77 -7.59
N TYR A 286 1.14 8.49 -8.54
CA TYR A 286 0.82 9.45 -9.60
C TYR A 286 -0.02 10.62 -9.05
N ALA A 287 0.21 11.85 -9.52
CA ALA A 287 -0.55 13.03 -9.11
C ALA A 287 -2.02 12.99 -9.54
N VAL A 288 -2.31 12.25 -10.61
CA VAL A 288 -3.65 11.97 -11.14
C VAL A 288 -3.83 10.45 -11.16
N LYS A 289 -5.06 9.94 -11.00
CA LYS A 289 -5.29 8.48 -10.96
C LYS A 289 -4.90 7.83 -12.30
N HIS A 290 -4.19 6.71 -12.20
CA HIS A 290 -3.53 6.07 -13.33
C HIS A 290 -4.03 4.63 -13.53
N TYR A 291 -4.15 4.17 -14.78
CA TYR A 291 -4.50 2.78 -15.11
C TYR A 291 -3.33 2.06 -15.78
N GLY A 292 -3.29 0.74 -15.68
CA GLY A 292 -2.13 -0.01 -16.13
C GLY A 292 -2.41 -1.47 -16.38
N LEU A 293 -1.87 -1.96 -17.50
CA LEU A 293 -1.78 -3.37 -17.85
C LEU A 293 -0.34 -3.72 -18.17
N ILE A 294 -0.02 -5.02 -18.18
CA ILE A 294 1.32 -5.51 -18.51
C ILE A 294 1.20 -6.70 -19.45
N GLU A 295 1.47 -6.44 -20.72
CA GLU A 295 1.24 -7.32 -21.86
C GLU A 295 2.59 -7.82 -22.36
N ASN A 296 2.81 -9.14 -22.40
CA ASN A 296 4.05 -9.76 -22.87
C ASN A 296 5.34 -9.21 -22.19
N GLY A 297 5.23 -8.69 -20.97
CA GLY A 297 6.32 -8.07 -20.20
C GLY A 297 6.52 -6.57 -20.43
N VAL A 298 5.71 -5.94 -21.28
CA VAL A 298 5.72 -4.50 -21.55
C VAL A 298 4.59 -3.81 -20.76
N ALA A 299 4.90 -2.70 -20.09
CA ALA A 299 3.93 -1.90 -19.37
C ALA A 299 3.08 -1.05 -20.35
N ASN A 300 1.77 -1.28 -20.35
CA ASN A 300 0.79 -0.42 -21.00
C ASN A 300 0.26 0.57 -19.95
N THR A 301 0.63 1.85 -20.09
CA THR A 301 0.27 2.95 -19.17
C THR A 301 -0.97 3.73 -19.60
N LYS A 302 -1.46 3.50 -20.83
CA LYS A 302 -2.70 4.10 -21.35
C LYS A 302 -3.56 3.04 -22.03
N PRO A 303 -4.00 2.00 -21.30
CA PRO A 303 -4.92 1.00 -21.85
C PRO A 303 -6.26 1.64 -22.24
N SER A 304 -6.92 1.06 -23.23
CA SER A 304 -8.31 1.37 -23.58
C SER A 304 -9.27 0.77 -22.55
N TYR A 305 -10.54 1.19 -22.59
CA TYR A 305 -11.58 0.56 -21.78
C TYR A 305 -11.76 -0.93 -22.13
N SER A 306 -11.63 -1.28 -23.41
CA SER A 306 -11.67 -2.65 -23.92
C SER A 306 -10.56 -3.54 -23.35
N ASP A 307 -9.34 -3.03 -23.19
CA ASP A 307 -8.23 -3.83 -22.64
C ASP A 307 -8.45 -4.13 -21.15
N LEU A 308 -9.19 -3.27 -20.44
CA LEU A 308 -9.46 -3.39 -19.01
C LEU A 308 -10.71 -4.22 -18.69
N ILE A 309 -11.77 -4.14 -19.50
CA ILE A 309 -13.05 -4.82 -19.21
C ILE A 309 -12.95 -6.35 -19.27
N ASP A 310 -12.05 -6.89 -20.11
CA ASP A 310 -11.77 -8.33 -20.20
C ASP A 310 -10.87 -8.83 -19.04
N ILE A 311 -10.37 -7.93 -18.18
CA ILE A 311 -9.38 -8.23 -17.12
C ILE A 311 -9.95 -8.02 -15.70
N PHE A 312 -11.02 -7.25 -15.56
CA PHE A 312 -11.72 -7.02 -14.29
C PHE A 312 -13.17 -7.49 -14.39
N ASP A 313 -13.48 -8.61 -13.74
CA ASP A 313 -14.81 -9.24 -13.68
C ASP A 313 -15.79 -8.58 -12.67
N TRP A 314 -15.35 -7.51 -12.01
CA TRP A 314 -16.11 -6.73 -11.02
C TRP A 314 -16.22 -5.25 -11.43
N THR A 315 -17.18 -4.53 -10.86
CA THR A 315 -17.47 -3.12 -11.20
C THR A 315 -16.37 -2.17 -10.74
N TRP A 316 -15.34 -2.00 -11.58
CA TRP A 316 -14.18 -1.12 -11.33
C TRP A 316 -14.35 0.29 -11.92
N ASN A 317 -15.20 0.48 -12.94
CA ASN A 317 -15.48 1.76 -13.59
C ASN A 317 -16.95 2.16 -13.37
N ASP A 318 -17.19 3.44 -13.10
CA ASP A 318 -18.50 3.97 -12.69
C ASP A 318 -18.71 5.36 -13.29
N PRO A 319 -19.04 5.45 -14.60
CA PRO A 319 -19.15 6.73 -15.31
C PRO A 319 -20.32 7.58 -14.82
N ASP A 320 -21.42 6.96 -14.36
CA ASP A 320 -22.58 7.67 -13.82
C ASP A 320 -22.20 8.45 -12.55
N ASN A 321 -21.39 7.86 -11.67
CA ASN A 321 -20.79 8.54 -10.52
C ASN A 321 -19.42 9.18 -10.85
N HIS A 322 -19.10 9.34 -12.14
CA HIS A 322 -17.91 10.03 -12.67
C HIS A 322 -16.59 9.56 -12.04
N ARG A 323 -16.45 8.26 -11.76
CA ARG A 323 -15.33 7.73 -10.98
C ARG A 323 -14.94 6.29 -11.31
N SER A 324 -13.87 5.85 -10.67
CA SER A 324 -13.38 4.47 -10.74
C SER A 324 -12.89 3.99 -9.39
N TYR A 325 -12.92 2.68 -9.20
CA TYR A 325 -12.59 1.97 -7.97
C TYR A 325 -11.28 1.17 -8.06
N TRP A 326 -10.49 1.37 -9.13
CA TRP A 326 -9.15 0.80 -9.29
C TRP A 326 -8.14 1.86 -9.74
N ALA A 327 -6.85 1.59 -9.51
CA ALA A 327 -5.72 2.41 -9.94
C ALA A 327 -4.44 1.55 -10.01
N CYS A 328 -3.41 2.03 -10.69
CA CYS A 328 -2.10 1.38 -10.77
C CYS A 328 -0.99 2.36 -10.30
N SER A 329 -0.47 2.13 -9.10
CA SER A 329 0.67 2.86 -8.52
C SER A 329 2.00 2.53 -9.24
N PRO A 330 3.07 3.33 -9.07
CA PRO A 330 4.34 3.13 -9.78
C PRO A 330 4.98 1.75 -9.67
N SER A 331 4.83 1.07 -8.52
CA SER A 331 5.34 -0.29 -8.29
C SER A 331 4.60 -1.38 -9.07
N TYR A 332 3.35 -1.13 -9.50
CA TYR A 332 2.49 -2.07 -10.25
C TYR A 332 3.23 -2.67 -11.45
N TYR A 333 4.06 -1.86 -12.11
CA TYR A 333 4.73 -2.18 -13.37
C TYR A 333 6.09 -2.91 -13.23
N LYS A 334 6.62 -3.12 -12.02
CA LYS A 334 8.02 -3.59 -11.85
C LYS A 334 8.19 -5.07 -11.54
N PHE A 335 7.20 -5.74 -10.96
CA PHE A 335 7.29 -7.15 -10.51
C PHE A 335 8.49 -7.51 -9.61
N ASN A 336 9.12 -6.52 -8.98
CA ASN A 336 10.28 -6.72 -8.12
C ASN A 336 9.86 -6.62 -6.66
N TYR A 337 9.90 -7.76 -5.95
CA TYR A 337 9.49 -7.90 -4.56
C TYR A 337 10.46 -8.86 -3.82
N PRO A 338 10.70 -8.68 -2.51
CA PRO A 338 11.55 -9.58 -1.73
C PRO A 338 10.82 -10.90 -1.41
N ARG A 339 11.52 -12.03 -1.54
CA ARG A 339 11.04 -13.33 -1.02
C ARG A 339 11.04 -13.29 0.51
N VAL A 340 12.07 -12.68 1.10
CA VAL A 340 12.40 -12.63 2.52
C VAL A 340 13.16 -11.34 2.87
N SER A 341 13.22 -10.98 4.15
CA SER A 341 13.87 -9.75 4.64
C SER A 341 15.32 -9.59 4.18
N ASP A 342 16.06 -10.70 4.05
CA ASP A 342 17.47 -10.72 3.66
C ASP A 342 17.67 -10.05 2.29
N ASN A 343 16.71 -10.20 1.35
CA ASN A 343 16.80 -9.59 0.02
C ASN A 343 16.77 -8.04 0.05
N ILE A 344 16.32 -7.46 1.16
CA ILE A 344 16.41 -6.01 1.45
C ILE A 344 17.67 -5.74 2.28
N GLU A 345 17.86 -6.50 3.36
CA GLU A 345 18.90 -6.29 4.38
C GLU A 345 20.31 -6.42 3.81
N ASP A 346 20.56 -7.35 2.89
CA ASP A 346 21.86 -7.55 2.25
C ASP A 346 22.26 -6.36 1.36
N VAL A 347 21.29 -5.69 0.72
CA VAL A 347 21.53 -4.48 -0.07
C VAL A 347 21.72 -3.27 0.85
N ILE A 348 20.88 -3.12 1.87
CA ILE A 348 20.90 -1.95 2.78
C ILE A 348 22.13 -1.96 3.70
N ARG A 349 22.58 -3.13 4.19
CA ARG A 349 23.84 -3.23 4.96
C ARG A 349 25.08 -3.27 4.07
N ASN A 350 24.91 -3.32 2.75
CA ASN A 350 25.91 -3.66 1.75
C ASN A 350 26.78 -4.88 2.13
N ALA A 351 26.15 -6.05 2.13
CA ALA A 351 26.81 -7.33 2.36
C ALA A 351 27.71 -7.79 1.20
N ALA A 352 27.69 -7.08 0.06
CA ALA A 352 28.53 -7.33 -1.11
C ALA A 352 29.91 -6.64 -1.03
N GLY A 353 30.01 -5.49 -0.33
CA GLY A 353 31.28 -4.86 0.05
C GLY A 353 31.53 -3.43 -0.45
N ASP A 354 30.55 -2.73 -1.06
CA ASP A 354 30.67 -1.29 -1.32
C ASP A 354 30.26 -0.44 -0.10
N ALA A 355 30.04 0.86 -0.31
CA ALA A 355 29.50 1.74 0.73
C ALA A 355 28.11 1.30 1.20
N ALA A 356 27.85 1.45 2.50
CA ALA A 356 26.55 1.21 3.10
C ALA A 356 25.49 2.21 2.61
N TYR A 357 24.24 1.89 2.90
CA TYR A 357 23.07 2.55 2.32
C TYR A 357 22.74 3.90 3.00
N GLU A 358 23.04 5.02 2.33
CA GLU A 358 22.96 6.39 2.88
C GLU A 358 21.88 7.30 2.24
N ASN A 359 21.43 7.02 1.01
CA ASN A 359 20.41 7.79 0.31
C ASN A 359 19.24 6.91 -0.16
N TYR A 360 18.01 7.34 0.15
CA TYR A 360 16.77 6.60 -0.12
C TYR A 360 16.53 6.29 -1.60
N SER A 361 17.11 7.06 -2.52
CA SER A 361 16.99 6.82 -3.97
C SER A 361 17.59 5.50 -4.44
N GLN A 362 18.41 4.84 -3.62
CA GLN A 362 19.12 3.60 -3.95
C GLN A 362 18.30 2.32 -3.65
N TYR A 363 17.07 2.41 -3.10
CA TYR A 363 16.41 1.30 -2.38
C TYR A 363 16.04 0.15 -3.33
N PRO A 364 16.25 -1.14 -2.95
CA PRO A 364 16.15 -2.27 -3.88
C PRO A 364 14.75 -2.55 -4.48
N TYR A 365 13.69 -1.90 -3.99
CA TYR A 365 12.28 -2.16 -4.36
C TYR A 365 11.46 -0.86 -4.45
N GLU A 366 10.49 -0.80 -5.36
CA GLU A 366 9.52 0.31 -5.42
C GLU A 366 8.52 0.30 -4.24
N LEU A 367 8.50 -0.79 -3.48
CA LEU A 367 7.77 -0.96 -2.23
C LEU A 367 8.77 -0.87 -1.07
N HIS A 368 8.60 0.09 -0.16
CA HIS A 368 9.44 0.19 1.04
C HIS A 368 8.87 -0.67 2.17
N TYR A 369 9.58 -1.72 2.56
CA TYR A 369 9.21 -2.61 3.67
C TYR A 369 9.79 -2.07 4.97
N PHE A 370 8.92 -1.74 5.92
CA PHE A 370 9.33 -1.09 7.16
C PHE A 370 10.03 -2.05 8.14
N THR A 371 10.97 -1.53 8.92
CA THR A 371 11.47 -2.19 10.15
C THR A 371 10.60 -1.83 11.36
N TYR A 372 10.75 -2.52 12.50
CA TYR A 372 10.08 -2.11 13.74
C TYR A 372 10.49 -0.68 14.15
N ASN A 373 11.77 -0.32 14.03
CA ASN A 373 12.25 1.02 14.38
C ASN A 373 11.65 2.11 13.47
N GLU A 374 11.49 1.83 12.17
CA GLU A 374 10.83 2.75 11.24
C GLU A 374 9.34 2.94 11.55
N ILE A 375 8.65 1.87 11.97
CA ILE A 375 7.27 1.93 12.46
C ILE A 375 7.20 2.80 13.72
N ALA A 376 7.97 2.47 14.76
CA ALA A 376 7.90 3.12 16.06
C ALA A 376 8.32 4.60 16.02
N GLN A 377 9.32 4.95 15.18
CA GLN A 377 9.80 6.32 15.00
C GLN A 377 9.05 7.10 13.91
N SER A 378 8.22 6.42 13.09
CA SER A 378 7.51 6.98 11.92
C SER A 378 8.43 7.70 10.92
N LYS A 379 9.59 7.10 10.63
CA LYS A 379 10.63 7.61 9.72
C LYS A 379 11.23 6.46 8.92
N ILE A 380 11.75 6.74 7.73
CA ILE A 380 12.64 5.81 7.01
C ILE A 380 14.07 6.03 7.51
N LEU A 381 14.74 4.95 7.91
CA LEU A 381 15.99 4.99 8.68
C LEU A 381 17.14 4.30 7.94
N ASN A 382 18.37 4.70 8.26
CA ASN A 382 19.58 4.05 7.76
C ASN A 382 19.69 2.59 8.25
N ALA A 383 20.64 1.83 7.70
CA ALA A 383 20.91 0.43 8.04
C ALA A 383 21.16 0.12 9.53
N ALA A 384 21.45 1.16 10.33
CA ALA A 384 21.70 1.08 11.77
C ALA A 384 20.48 1.45 12.63
N GLY A 385 19.39 1.98 12.05
CA GLY A 385 18.22 2.50 12.76
C GLY A 385 18.46 3.82 13.51
N THR A 386 19.60 4.49 13.27
CA THR A 386 20.09 5.61 14.09
C THR A 386 19.79 7.00 13.53
N ALA A 387 19.55 7.12 12.22
CA ALA A 387 19.30 8.40 11.55
C ALA A 387 18.32 8.24 10.40
N GLN A 388 17.54 9.29 10.14
CA GLN A 388 16.65 9.37 8.98
C GLN A 388 17.47 9.46 7.69
N MET A 389 17.02 8.75 6.66
CA MET A 389 17.71 8.67 5.37
C MET A 389 17.64 9.95 4.56
N THR A 390 18.73 10.27 3.86
CA THR A 390 18.76 11.40 2.92
C THR A 390 17.82 11.13 1.75
N GLY A 391 16.95 12.08 1.44
CA GLY A 391 15.96 11.96 0.35
C GLY A 391 14.71 11.13 0.69
N ALA A 392 14.59 10.59 1.91
CA ALA A 392 13.39 9.85 2.30
C ALA A 392 12.15 10.76 2.43
N PRO A 393 10.97 10.32 1.95
CA PRO A 393 9.72 11.04 2.11
C PRO A 393 9.25 11.05 3.57
N THR A 394 8.57 12.13 3.97
CA THR A 394 7.87 12.20 5.26
C THR A 394 6.78 11.15 5.32
N LEU A 395 6.80 10.29 6.33
CA LEU A 395 5.76 9.30 6.58
C LEU A 395 4.59 9.92 7.38
N GLN A 396 3.39 9.34 7.23
CA GLN A 396 2.37 9.48 8.25
C GLN A 396 2.76 8.69 9.52
N THR A 397 2.39 9.24 10.67
CA THR A 397 2.62 8.65 12.00
C THR A 397 1.94 7.28 12.10
N SER A 398 2.69 6.29 12.56
CA SER A 398 2.15 4.96 12.86
C SER A 398 1.19 5.02 14.05
N ILE A 399 0.09 4.28 14.00
CA ILE A 399 -0.92 4.30 15.07
C ILE A 399 -0.39 3.52 16.27
N LYS A 400 -0.39 4.13 17.45
CA LYS A 400 0.15 3.55 18.68
C LYS A 400 -0.92 2.83 19.49
N PHE A 401 -0.56 1.69 20.10
CA PHE A 401 -1.43 1.00 21.05
C PHE A 401 -1.48 1.79 22.37
N THR A 402 -2.66 2.25 22.78
CA THR A 402 -2.86 3.03 24.01
C THR A 402 -4.18 2.64 24.67
N ASN A 403 -4.27 2.71 26.00
CA ASN A 403 -5.48 2.37 26.74
C ASN A 403 -6.06 0.97 26.39
N ASN A 404 -5.18 0.01 26.09
CA ASN A 404 -5.47 -1.33 25.58
C ASN A 404 -6.22 -1.39 24.23
N LYS A 405 -6.11 -0.36 23.38
CA LYS A 405 -6.75 -0.33 22.06
C LYS A 405 -5.92 0.39 20.98
N PHE A 406 -6.30 0.16 19.73
CA PHE A 406 -5.93 1.02 18.61
C PHE A 406 -7.10 1.94 18.24
N GLU A 407 -6.81 3.22 18.03
CA GLU A 407 -7.80 4.24 17.64
C GLU A 407 -7.21 5.18 16.58
N GLY A 408 -8.07 5.71 15.71
CA GLY A 408 -7.70 6.62 14.63
C GLY A 408 -7.36 5.94 13.29
N ALA A 409 -7.33 6.75 12.25
CA ALA A 409 -7.11 6.32 10.87
C ALA A 409 -5.65 6.52 10.44
N PHE A 410 -5.07 5.52 9.78
CA PHE A 410 -3.81 5.66 9.05
C PHE A 410 -4.07 6.08 7.60
N TYR A 411 -3.23 6.98 7.06
CA TYR A 411 -3.33 7.44 5.68
C TYR A 411 -2.13 6.96 4.86
N SER A 412 -2.39 6.13 3.85
CA SER A 412 -1.37 5.54 2.98
C SER A 412 -1.31 6.20 1.62
N ARG A 413 -0.14 6.12 0.98
CA ARG A 413 -0.01 6.25 -0.49
C ARG A 413 -0.72 5.10 -1.19
N GLU A 414 -1.15 5.38 -2.42
CA GLU A 414 -1.66 4.37 -3.34
C GLU A 414 -0.59 3.27 -3.54
N THR A 415 -0.95 2.01 -3.28
CA THR A 415 -0.02 0.87 -3.26
C THR A 415 -0.70 -0.35 -3.83
N THR A 416 -0.42 -0.67 -5.10
CA THR A 416 -1.11 -1.69 -5.89
C THR A 416 -0.11 -2.54 -6.69
N ALA A 417 -0.36 -3.84 -6.81
CA ALA A 417 0.41 -4.72 -7.69
C ALA A 417 -0.47 -5.30 -8.80
N SER A 418 0.14 -5.76 -9.88
CA SER A 418 -0.56 -6.51 -10.94
C SER A 418 -0.79 -7.96 -10.50
N ALA A 419 -1.91 -8.57 -10.89
CA ALA A 419 -2.24 -9.94 -10.45
C ALA A 419 -1.18 -10.98 -10.84
N LYS A 420 -0.40 -10.75 -11.89
CA LYS A 420 0.76 -11.60 -12.26
C LYS A 420 1.85 -11.65 -11.17
N ALA A 421 1.81 -10.76 -10.18
CA ALA A 421 2.67 -10.73 -9.00
C ALA A 421 2.22 -11.68 -7.87
N TRP A 422 0.94 -12.09 -7.82
CA TRP A 422 0.43 -13.05 -6.83
C TRP A 422 -0.17 -14.34 -7.45
N ASN A 423 -0.50 -14.33 -8.75
CA ASN A 423 -1.22 -15.40 -9.47
C ASN A 423 -0.73 -15.60 -10.93
N GLY A 424 0.56 -15.37 -11.22
CA GLY A 424 1.10 -15.49 -12.60
C GLY A 424 2.08 -16.65 -12.79
N ASP A 425 2.31 -17.08 -14.04
CA ASP A 425 3.38 -18.05 -14.39
C ASP A 425 4.79 -17.61 -13.95
N ALA A 426 4.99 -16.31 -13.69
CA ALA A 426 6.19 -15.78 -13.07
C ALA A 426 6.45 -16.36 -11.66
N ALA A 427 5.40 -16.78 -10.94
CA ALA A 427 5.47 -17.53 -9.70
C ALA A 427 6.01 -18.94 -9.91
N ALA A 428 5.44 -19.66 -10.88
CA ALA A 428 5.74 -21.06 -11.15
C ALA A 428 7.12 -21.26 -11.82
N THR A 429 7.53 -20.34 -12.68
CA THR A 429 8.83 -20.37 -13.36
C THR A 429 10.00 -19.89 -12.50
N ALA A 430 9.73 -19.13 -11.42
CA ALA A 430 10.74 -18.67 -10.47
C ALA A 430 10.56 -19.33 -9.08
N ALA A 431 10.66 -20.66 -9.06
CA ALA A 431 10.48 -21.51 -7.86
C ALA A 431 11.26 -21.06 -6.60
N ASP A 432 12.33 -20.26 -6.78
CA ASP A 432 13.16 -19.72 -5.70
C ASP A 432 13.00 -18.23 -5.39
N LYS A 433 11.98 -17.55 -5.94
CA LYS A 433 11.82 -16.10 -5.78
C LYS A 433 10.45 -15.63 -5.31
N PHE A 434 9.43 -16.47 -5.37
CA PHE A 434 8.05 -16.01 -5.17
C PHE A 434 7.66 -15.86 -3.68
N ASN A 435 6.98 -14.77 -3.34
CA ASN A 435 6.24 -14.59 -2.09
C ASN A 435 5.04 -13.66 -2.36
N PRO A 436 3.81 -14.17 -2.51
CA PRO A 436 2.66 -13.37 -2.92
C PRO A 436 2.30 -12.30 -1.87
N LEU A 437 2.44 -12.64 -0.57
CA LEU A 437 2.16 -11.74 0.55
C LEU A 437 3.12 -10.54 0.62
N ALA A 438 4.32 -10.65 0.05
CA ALA A 438 5.24 -9.51 -0.07
C ALA A 438 4.76 -8.49 -1.12
N THR A 439 3.99 -8.91 -2.13
CA THR A 439 3.59 -8.04 -3.26
C THR A 439 2.44 -7.09 -2.93
N MET A 440 1.79 -7.26 -1.78
CA MET A 440 0.57 -6.57 -1.38
C MET A 440 0.71 -5.88 -0.03
N ALA A 441 0.10 -4.70 0.10
CA ALA A 441 0.04 -3.98 1.36
C ALA A 441 -0.79 -4.78 2.39
N SER A 442 -0.15 -5.06 3.53
CA SER A 442 -0.71 -5.83 4.64
C SER A 442 -0.66 -4.98 5.90
N ALA A 443 -1.77 -4.87 6.62
CA ALA A 443 -1.79 -4.20 7.92
C ALA A 443 -0.95 -5.01 8.92
N VAL A 444 0.13 -4.42 9.41
CA VAL A 444 1.06 -5.05 10.36
C VAL A 444 0.88 -4.46 11.74
N ILE A 445 0.64 -5.34 12.71
CA ILE A 445 0.61 -5.03 14.13
C ILE A 445 1.93 -5.54 14.72
N VAL A 446 2.81 -4.61 15.12
CA VAL A 446 4.06 -4.95 15.82
C VAL A 446 3.90 -4.87 17.32
N GLY A 447 4.68 -5.68 18.03
CA GLY A 447 4.72 -5.68 19.48
C GLY A 447 5.71 -6.70 20.03
N ARG A 448 5.57 -7.02 21.31
CA ARG A 448 6.49 -7.92 22.03
C ARG A 448 5.72 -9.00 22.80
N TYR A 449 6.28 -10.21 22.88
CA TYR A 449 5.74 -11.27 23.72
C TYR A 449 6.20 -11.13 25.17
N LYS A 450 5.24 -11.07 26.10
CA LYS A 450 5.47 -11.43 27.51
C LYS A 450 5.43 -12.94 27.63
N VAL A 451 6.41 -13.53 28.31
CA VAL A 451 6.60 -14.97 28.44
C VAL A 451 6.39 -15.39 29.89
N THR A 452 5.47 -16.32 30.13
CA THR A 452 5.15 -16.82 31.48
C THR A 452 5.36 -18.32 31.54
N ALA A 453 6.10 -18.83 32.52
CA ALA A 453 6.27 -20.25 32.76
C ALA A 453 5.00 -20.89 33.33
N THR A 454 4.84 -22.21 33.19
CA THR A 454 3.65 -22.95 33.69
C THR A 454 3.51 -22.94 35.22
N ASP A 455 4.50 -22.46 35.97
CA ASP A 455 4.41 -22.21 37.42
C ASP A 455 3.92 -20.80 37.78
N GLY A 456 3.65 -19.95 36.78
CA GLY A 456 3.23 -18.56 36.93
C GLY A 456 4.38 -17.54 36.88
N THR A 457 5.64 -17.98 36.80
CA THR A 457 6.81 -17.07 36.76
C THR A 457 6.93 -16.40 35.40
N ALA A 458 6.72 -15.09 35.35
CA ALA A 458 7.05 -14.28 34.18
C ALA A 458 8.57 -14.16 33.99
N LEU A 459 9.03 -14.24 32.74
CA LEU A 459 10.37 -13.74 32.37
C LEU A 459 10.37 -12.20 32.41
N PRO A 460 11.54 -11.55 32.55
CA PRO A 460 11.65 -10.10 32.43
C PRO A 460 11.04 -9.59 31.11
N ASP A 461 10.44 -8.40 31.14
CA ASP A 461 10.04 -7.71 29.92
C ASP A 461 11.25 -7.51 29.00
N ASN A 462 11.01 -7.56 27.68
CA ASN A 462 12.03 -7.51 26.64
C ASN A 462 13.07 -8.67 26.72
N SER A 463 12.72 -9.83 27.29
CA SER A 463 13.55 -11.03 27.21
C SER A 463 13.68 -11.55 25.78
N THR A 464 14.92 -11.75 25.30
CA THR A 464 15.16 -12.53 24.08
C THR A 464 14.90 -14.02 24.34
N PHE A 465 14.19 -14.69 23.43
CA PHE A 465 14.01 -16.14 23.47
C PHE A 465 13.96 -16.75 22.07
N TYR A 466 14.07 -18.08 22.03
CA TYR A 466 14.11 -18.85 20.79
C TYR A 466 13.10 -19.99 20.79
N LEU A 467 12.45 -20.24 19.64
CA LEU A 467 11.68 -21.47 19.40
C LEU A 467 12.42 -22.36 18.41
N TYR A 468 12.74 -23.59 18.81
CA TYR A 468 13.47 -24.56 17.98
C TYR A 468 13.03 -26.00 18.25
N GLY A 469 12.66 -26.72 17.19
CA GLY A 469 12.09 -28.07 17.30
C GLY A 469 10.74 -28.10 18.03
N ARG A 470 10.10 -29.26 18.02
CA ARG A 470 8.85 -29.51 18.73
C ARG A 470 8.94 -30.78 19.56
N THR A 471 8.22 -30.80 20.69
CA THR A 471 7.96 -32.02 21.46
C THR A 471 6.46 -32.22 21.51
N GLY A 472 5.97 -33.30 20.91
CA GLY A 472 4.58 -33.38 20.47
C GLY A 472 4.25 -32.24 19.49
N ASN A 473 3.08 -31.62 19.63
CA ASN A 473 2.64 -30.54 18.73
C ASN A 473 3.16 -29.15 19.14
N LYS A 474 3.80 -29.01 20.31
CA LYS A 474 4.23 -27.73 20.88
C LYS A 474 5.71 -27.43 20.63
N TRP A 475 6.06 -26.16 20.46
CA TRP A 475 7.44 -25.68 20.30
C TRP A 475 8.25 -25.83 21.59
N ASN A 476 9.55 -26.07 21.47
CA ASN A 476 10.48 -25.98 22.61
C ASN A 476 11.07 -24.57 22.68
N LEU A 477 11.05 -23.95 23.88
CA LEU A 477 11.57 -22.60 24.11
C LEU A 477 12.93 -22.63 24.81
N TYR A 478 13.87 -21.85 24.28
CA TYR A 478 15.21 -21.65 24.85
C TYR A 478 15.40 -20.18 25.24
N LYS A 479 15.94 -19.95 26.43
CA LYS A 479 16.12 -18.61 27.04
C LYS A 479 17.56 -18.09 26.95
N SER A 480 18.46 -18.89 26.37
CA SER A 480 19.88 -18.58 26.24
C SER A 480 20.40 -19.18 24.93
N ASP A 481 21.40 -18.52 24.34
CA ASP A 481 22.12 -19.03 23.19
C ASP A 481 22.83 -20.36 23.55
N GLU A 482 23.35 -20.48 24.77
CA GLU A 482 24.06 -21.67 25.25
C GLU A 482 23.17 -22.93 25.25
N ASP A 483 21.93 -22.83 25.73
CA ASP A 483 20.99 -23.96 25.78
C ASP A 483 20.44 -24.31 24.39
N LEU A 484 20.28 -23.31 23.51
CA LEU A 484 19.94 -23.53 22.12
C LEU A 484 21.07 -24.21 21.34
N ILE A 485 22.32 -23.74 21.48
CA ILE A 485 23.50 -24.37 20.88
C ILE A 485 23.59 -25.84 21.36
N LYS A 486 23.43 -26.11 22.66
CA LYS A 486 23.36 -27.49 23.19
C LYS A 486 22.24 -28.34 22.59
N ALA A 487 21.15 -27.75 22.12
CA ALA A 487 20.03 -28.45 21.47
C ALA A 487 20.28 -28.69 19.97
N MET A 488 20.93 -27.76 19.28
CA MET A 488 21.29 -27.88 17.86
C MET A 488 22.50 -28.81 17.66
N VAL A 489 23.53 -28.71 18.51
CA VAL A 489 24.73 -29.59 18.45
C VAL A 489 24.38 -31.07 18.68
N LYS A 490 23.26 -31.38 19.37
CA LYS A 490 22.74 -32.75 19.49
C LYS A 490 22.12 -33.31 18.20
N GLN A 491 21.86 -32.47 17.21
CA GLN A 491 21.19 -32.81 15.94
C GLN A 491 22.10 -32.63 14.72
N GLN A 492 23.26 -32.00 14.88
CA GLN A 492 24.22 -31.79 13.80
C GLN A 492 25.11 -33.03 13.57
N TYR A 493 25.42 -33.31 12.31
CA TYR A 493 26.34 -34.38 11.89
C TYR A 493 27.44 -33.90 10.94
N THR A 494 27.45 -32.62 10.58
CA THR A 494 28.36 -31.97 9.62
C THR A 494 29.79 -31.86 10.15
N VAL A 495 29.93 -31.43 11.42
CA VAL A 495 31.22 -31.20 12.07
C VAL A 495 31.59 -32.41 12.90
N VAL A 496 32.77 -32.95 12.62
CA VAL A 496 33.31 -34.17 13.24
C VAL A 496 34.72 -33.93 13.78
N LYS A 497 35.18 -34.80 14.68
CA LYS A 497 36.58 -34.91 15.10
C LYS A 497 37.14 -36.26 14.66
N ASN A 498 38.41 -36.30 14.26
CA ASN A 498 39.12 -37.57 14.22
C ASN A 498 39.40 -38.02 15.67
N THR A 499 39.07 -39.27 15.97
CA THR A 499 39.22 -39.90 17.30
C THR A 499 40.22 -41.06 17.31
N ALA A 500 40.81 -41.39 16.16
CA ALA A 500 41.90 -42.36 16.06
C ALA A 500 43.24 -41.75 16.52
N ALA A 501 44.20 -42.58 16.89
CA ALA A 501 45.54 -42.13 17.28
C ALA A 501 46.37 -41.65 16.06
N GLU A 502 47.47 -40.95 16.33
CA GLU A 502 48.39 -40.49 15.28
C GLU A 502 49.01 -41.69 14.54
N GLY A 503 48.80 -41.76 13.23
CA GLY A 503 49.23 -42.89 12.38
C GLY A 503 48.21 -44.02 12.19
N GLU A 504 47.06 -43.98 12.89
CA GLU A 504 45.95 -44.92 12.67
C GLU A 504 45.01 -44.49 11.53
N THR A 505 44.15 -45.39 11.07
CA THR A 505 43.06 -45.07 10.14
C THR A 505 42.08 -44.09 10.79
N PRO A 506 41.78 -42.91 10.18
CA PRO A 506 40.91 -41.91 10.79
C PRO A 506 39.53 -42.42 11.18
N ASN A 507 39.09 -42.09 12.40
CA ASN A 507 37.77 -42.41 12.94
C ASN A 507 37.01 -41.11 13.23
N TYR A 508 36.25 -40.65 12.24
CA TYR A 508 35.49 -39.40 12.33
C TYR A 508 34.16 -39.59 13.08
N GLN A 509 33.99 -38.84 14.17
CA GLN A 509 32.79 -38.87 15.01
C GLN A 509 32.20 -37.46 15.19
N PRO A 510 30.87 -37.27 15.21
CA PRO A 510 30.24 -35.96 15.40
C PRO A 510 30.71 -35.26 16.68
N VAL A 511 30.88 -33.94 16.62
CA VAL A 511 31.32 -33.15 17.78
C VAL A 511 30.31 -33.29 18.93
N PRO A 512 30.74 -33.75 20.12
CA PRO A 512 29.84 -33.99 21.25
C PRO A 512 29.34 -32.67 21.85
N VAL A 513 28.17 -32.71 22.48
CA VAL A 513 27.54 -31.53 23.11
C VAL A 513 28.38 -30.90 24.24
N THR A 514 29.36 -31.62 24.79
CA THR A 514 30.36 -31.07 25.72
C THR A 514 31.28 -30.03 25.09
N GLU A 515 31.40 -30.01 23.75
CA GLU A 515 32.20 -29.08 22.97
C GLU A 515 31.33 -28.00 22.28
N ALA A 516 30.06 -27.85 22.71
CA ALA A 516 29.12 -26.84 22.23
C ALA A 516 29.67 -25.39 22.29
N SER A 517 30.61 -25.11 23.20
CA SER A 517 31.26 -23.80 23.33
C SER A 517 32.08 -23.36 22.10
N ASN A 518 32.36 -24.25 21.15
CA ASN A 518 33.04 -23.96 19.88
C ASN A 518 32.07 -23.45 18.79
N PHE A 519 30.76 -23.55 19.03
CA PHE A 519 29.71 -23.07 18.13
C PHE A 519 29.12 -21.74 18.62
N ILE A 520 28.39 -21.10 17.72
CA ILE A 520 27.50 -19.95 17.92
C ILE A 520 26.14 -20.26 17.29
N VAL A 521 25.10 -19.54 17.70
CA VAL A 521 23.84 -19.48 16.97
C VAL A 521 23.54 -18.04 16.60
N GLU A 522 23.69 -17.74 15.32
CA GLU A 522 23.54 -16.41 14.73
C GLU A 522 22.76 -16.53 13.41
N HIS A 523 22.25 -15.41 12.91
CA HIS A 523 21.71 -15.38 11.56
C HIS A 523 22.86 -15.60 10.56
N PRO A 524 22.76 -16.54 9.61
CA PRO A 524 23.86 -16.86 8.70
C PRO A 524 24.22 -15.66 7.81
N SER A 525 25.52 -15.39 7.67
CA SER A 525 26.00 -14.26 6.87
C SER A 525 25.69 -14.45 5.38
N TYR A 526 25.69 -13.34 4.62
CA TYR A 526 25.50 -13.35 3.17
C TYR A 526 26.40 -14.38 2.47
N ALA A 527 27.69 -14.41 2.79
CA ALA A 527 28.65 -15.37 2.23
C ALA A 527 28.32 -16.85 2.56
N VAL A 528 27.68 -17.13 3.70
CA VAL A 528 27.20 -18.48 4.05
C VAL A 528 25.92 -18.82 3.27
N ARG A 529 25.03 -17.84 3.07
CA ARG A 529 23.77 -18.00 2.32
C ARG A 529 23.97 -18.14 0.81
N GLU A 530 24.95 -17.43 0.24
CA GLU A 530 25.45 -17.59 -1.13
C GLU A 530 25.88 -19.04 -1.40
N ILE A 531 26.77 -19.60 -0.55
CA ILE A 531 27.25 -20.98 -0.69
C ILE A 531 26.11 -22.00 -0.50
N ALA A 532 25.16 -21.70 0.40
CA ALA A 532 23.97 -22.53 0.60
C ALA A 532 22.92 -22.40 -0.52
N GLY A 533 23.11 -21.51 -1.49
CA GLY A 533 22.25 -21.29 -2.65
C GLY A 533 20.85 -20.76 -2.33
N LYS A 534 20.61 -20.21 -1.12
CA LYS A 534 19.27 -19.82 -0.67
C LYS A 534 19.28 -18.64 0.32
N PRO A 535 18.40 -17.63 0.15
CA PRO A 535 18.21 -16.60 1.15
C PRO A 535 17.46 -17.19 2.36
N VAL A 536 17.61 -16.56 3.52
CA VAL A 536 16.93 -16.97 4.76
C VAL A 536 15.94 -15.85 5.14
N ALA A 537 15.06 -16.06 6.12
CA ALA A 537 14.33 -14.94 6.71
C ALA A 537 15.08 -14.48 7.97
N GLY A 538 15.26 -13.17 8.14
CA GLY A 538 16.04 -12.57 9.22
C GLY A 538 15.69 -13.11 10.61
N ARG A 539 14.40 -13.43 10.83
CA ARG A 539 13.85 -14.07 12.04
C ARG A 539 14.48 -15.42 12.42
N PHE A 540 15.21 -16.05 11.50
CA PHE A 540 15.89 -17.32 11.69
C PHE A 540 17.37 -17.14 12.02
N VAL A 541 17.81 -17.90 13.02
CA VAL A 541 19.21 -18.10 13.38
C VAL A 541 19.57 -19.58 13.22
N ALA A 542 20.83 -19.86 12.89
CA ALA A 542 21.34 -21.20 12.61
C ALA A 542 22.60 -21.50 13.42
N LEU A 543 22.85 -22.79 13.65
CA LEU A 543 24.10 -23.26 14.26
C LEU A 543 25.27 -23.01 13.30
N GLN A 544 26.32 -22.37 13.79
CA GLN A 544 27.53 -22.06 13.03
C GLN A 544 28.77 -22.31 13.92
N LEU A 545 29.92 -22.58 13.32
CA LEU A 545 31.21 -22.63 14.03
C LEU A 545 31.74 -21.22 14.29
N LYS A 546 32.43 -21.05 15.42
CA LYS A 546 33.18 -19.82 15.72
C LYS A 546 34.37 -19.66 14.77
N PRO A 547 34.78 -18.41 14.43
CA PRO A 547 36.03 -18.17 13.72
C PRO A 547 37.23 -18.80 14.43
N ASN A 548 38.19 -19.31 13.65
CA ASN A 548 39.46 -19.86 14.12
C ASN A 548 39.39 -21.12 15.02
N VAL A 549 38.28 -21.87 14.99
CA VAL A 549 38.26 -23.24 15.55
C VAL A 549 39.24 -24.15 14.81
N THR A 550 39.89 -25.08 15.53
CA THR A 550 40.90 -26.00 14.99
C THR A 550 40.73 -27.41 15.57
N GLY A 551 41.26 -28.44 14.90
CA GLY A 551 41.12 -29.85 15.32
C GLY A 551 39.77 -30.50 14.95
N TYR A 552 38.92 -29.79 14.22
CA TYR A 552 37.66 -30.28 13.65
C TYR A 552 37.79 -30.54 12.16
N TYR A 553 36.94 -31.40 11.63
CA TYR A 553 36.89 -31.77 10.22
C TYR A 553 35.46 -31.71 9.71
N TRP A 554 35.31 -31.55 8.39
CA TRP A 554 34.04 -31.69 7.67
C TRP A 554 34.24 -32.61 6.46
N TYR A 555 33.19 -33.24 5.98
CA TYR A 555 33.22 -34.05 4.76
C TYR A 555 33.02 -33.13 3.55
N ASN A 556 34.07 -32.88 2.77
CA ASN A 556 33.93 -32.09 1.53
C ASN A 556 33.56 -33.05 0.37
N PRO A 557 32.32 -33.03 -0.16
CA PRO A 557 31.92 -33.93 -1.23
C PRO A 557 32.75 -33.77 -2.52
N ASN A 558 33.32 -32.57 -2.73
CA ASN A 558 34.11 -32.20 -3.90
C ASN A 558 35.62 -32.48 -3.74
N ALA A 559 36.07 -32.96 -2.58
CA ALA A 559 37.47 -33.33 -2.37
C ALA A 559 37.91 -34.50 -3.27
N THR A 560 39.17 -34.46 -3.72
CA THR A 560 39.80 -35.51 -4.53
C THR A 560 40.64 -36.46 -3.67
N GLY A 561 40.61 -37.75 -4.00
CA GLY A 561 41.24 -38.82 -3.22
C GLY A 561 40.26 -39.57 -2.31
N ASP A 562 40.78 -40.61 -1.63
CA ASP A 562 39.94 -41.58 -0.90
C ASP A 562 39.43 -41.04 0.45
N ASN A 563 40.18 -40.17 1.12
CA ASN A 563 39.71 -39.46 2.30
C ASN A 563 39.20 -38.05 1.92
N LYS A 564 37.89 -37.87 2.00
CA LYS A 564 37.21 -36.59 1.72
C LYS A 564 37.03 -35.67 2.94
N TYR A 565 37.44 -36.11 4.13
CA TYR A 565 37.40 -35.27 5.32
C TYR A 565 38.55 -34.26 5.33
N GLN A 566 38.22 -32.98 5.32
CA GLN A 566 39.18 -31.87 5.35
C GLN A 566 39.20 -31.22 6.73
N SER A 567 40.37 -30.79 7.20
CA SER A 567 40.48 -29.98 8.41
C SER A 567 39.73 -28.67 8.22
N ILE A 568 39.01 -28.23 9.23
CA ILE A 568 38.32 -26.94 9.20
C ILE A 568 39.33 -25.83 9.49
N ASP A 569 39.24 -24.76 8.70
CA ASP A 569 40.08 -23.56 8.82
C ASP A 569 39.33 -22.30 8.32
N ALA A 570 39.97 -21.13 8.43
CA ALA A 570 39.38 -19.85 8.06
C ALA A 570 39.06 -19.69 6.55
N THR A 571 39.61 -20.53 5.68
CA THR A 571 39.32 -20.52 4.23
C THR A 571 38.07 -21.33 3.89
N ASN A 572 37.78 -22.38 4.65
CA ASN A 572 36.68 -23.30 4.35
C ASN A 572 35.45 -23.19 5.28
N ILE A 573 35.58 -22.52 6.44
CA ILE A 573 34.52 -22.41 7.47
C ILE A 573 33.15 -21.94 6.94
N ASN A 574 33.09 -21.06 5.94
CA ASN A 574 31.81 -20.62 5.38
C ASN A 574 31.05 -21.75 4.66
N ASN A 575 31.75 -22.72 4.06
CA ASN A 575 31.14 -23.91 3.47
C ASN A 575 30.60 -24.85 4.55
N VAL A 576 31.36 -25.02 5.64
CA VAL A 576 30.92 -25.81 6.81
C VAL A 576 29.67 -25.20 7.44
N ASN A 577 29.64 -23.87 7.58
CA ASN A 577 28.49 -23.14 8.10
C ASN A 577 27.29 -23.19 7.14
N ALA A 578 27.51 -23.29 5.82
CA ALA A 578 26.46 -23.49 4.83
C ALA A 578 25.85 -24.90 4.89
N GLU A 579 26.67 -25.94 5.10
CA GLU A 579 26.17 -27.30 5.34
C GLU A 579 25.47 -27.43 6.70
N LEU A 580 25.97 -26.77 7.75
CA LEU A 580 25.37 -26.77 9.09
C LEU A 580 23.93 -26.22 9.12
N LEU A 581 23.50 -25.44 8.12
CA LEU A 581 22.11 -25.01 7.96
C LEU A 581 21.13 -26.20 7.80
N SER A 582 21.62 -27.40 7.46
CA SER A 582 20.84 -28.65 7.46
C SER A 582 20.37 -29.08 8.86
N THR A 583 20.99 -28.57 9.93
CA THR A 583 20.55 -28.72 11.34
C THR A 583 19.22 -28.00 11.62
N GLY A 584 18.73 -27.22 10.66
CA GLY A 584 17.52 -26.41 10.75
C GLY A 584 17.75 -25.08 11.47
N TYR A 585 16.67 -24.31 11.58
CA TYR A 585 16.70 -22.93 12.07
C TYR A 585 15.88 -22.77 13.34
N ALA A 586 16.35 -21.94 14.26
CA ALA A 586 15.58 -21.45 15.40
C ALA A 586 14.95 -20.09 15.07
N ARG A 587 13.72 -19.86 15.53
CA ARG A 587 13.07 -18.54 15.46
C ARG A 587 13.57 -17.69 16.61
N LYS A 588 14.30 -16.60 16.34
CA LYS A 588 14.72 -15.63 17.37
C LYS A 588 13.64 -14.58 17.55
N TYR A 589 13.06 -14.51 18.74
CA TYR A 589 12.26 -13.38 19.21
C TYR A 589 13.19 -12.45 19.97
N GLY A 590 13.88 -11.56 19.24
CA GLY A 590 14.82 -10.59 19.80
C GLY A 590 14.07 -9.61 20.70
N GLU A 591 14.40 -9.56 21.98
CA GLU A 591 13.64 -8.81 23.00
C GLU A 591 12.12 -9.09 23.00
N GLY A 592 11.71 -10.31 22.59
CA GLY A 592 10.31 -10.69 22.43
C GLY A 592 9.62 -10.13 21.18
N LEU A 593 10.31 -9.34 20.34
CA LEU A 593 9.75 -8.67 19.16
C LEU A 593 9.11 -9.64 18.17
N CYS A 594 7.91 -9.27 17.72
CA CYS A 594 7.14 -10.03 16.76
C CYS A 594 6.03 -9.19 16.12
N TYR A 595 5.36 -9.76 15.11
CA TYR A 595 4.25 -9.11 14.44
C TYR A 595 3.19 -10.10 13.91
N PHE A 596 1.97 -9.59 13.75
CA PHE A 596 0.95 -10.18 12.89
C PHE A 596 0.79 -9.34 11.62
N SER A 597 0.40 -9.95 10.50
CA SER A 597 0.37 -9.28 9.18
C SER A 597 -0.83 -9.72 8.37
N VAL A 598 -1.80 -8.82 8.23
CA VAL A 598 -3.09 -9.08 7.59
C VAL A 598 -3.12 -8.47 6.19
N PRO A 599 -3.19 -9.26 5.10
CA PRO A 599 -3.38 -8.74 3.75
C PRO A 599 -4.63 -7.87 3.66
N ILE A 600 -4.48 -6.68 3.08
CA ILE A 600 -5.60 -5.75 2.89
C ILE A 600 -6.26 -6.09 1.56
N LYS A 601 -7.47 -6.67 1.65
CA LYS A 601 -8.32 -6.98 0.50
C LYS A 601 -8.83 -5.69 -0.15
N HIS A 602 -9.15 -5.78 -1.44
CA HIS A 602 -9.82 -4.73 -2.20
C HIS A 602 -11.10 -5.28 -2.87
N LEU A 603 -11.86 -4.42 -3.55
CA LEU A 603 -13.21 -4.69 -4.06
C LEU A 603 -13.32 -5.85 -5.07
N GLY A 604 -12.21 -6.26 -5.69
CA GLY A 604 -12.15 -7.43 -6.56
C GLY A 604 -11.83 -8.75 -5.85
N PHE A 605 -11.79 -8.80 -4.50
CA PHE A 605 -11.49 -10.03 -3.79
C PHE A 605 -12.67 -11.04 -3.91
N PRO A 606 -12.47 -12.24 -4.47
CA PRO A 606 -13.57 -13.20 -4.62
C PRO A 606 -13.96 -13.82 -3.27
N GLU A 607 -15.25 -13.89 -2.96
CA GLU A 607 -15.75 -14.49 -1.71
C GLU A 607 -15.25 -15.94 -1.51
N GLY A 608 -15.11 -16.70 -2.61
CA GLY A 608 -14.62 -18.09 -2.59
C GLY A 608 -13.10 -18.27 -2.43
N ALA A 609 -12.30 -17.21 -2.52
CA ALA A 609 -10.83 -17.28 -2.49
C ALA A 609 -10.22 -17.46 -1.07
N VAL A 610 -11.03 -17.89 -0.10
CA VAL A 610 -10.58 -18.30 1.24
C VAL A 610 -11.06 -19.72 1.50
N VAL A 611 -10.11 -20.64 1.71
CA VAL A 611 -10.39 -22.04 2.04
C VAL A 611 -9.52 -22.43 3.22
N ASP A 612 -10.12 -23.08 4.24
CA ASP A 612 -9.46 -23.45 5.51
C ASP A 612 -8.70 -22.29 6.20
N ASN A 613 -9.17 -21.05 6.00
CA ASN A 613 -8.60 -19.79 6.49
C ASN A 613 -7.24 -19.41 5.86
N LEU A 614 -6.94 -19.98 4.70
CA LEU A 614 -5.83 -19.63 3.81
C LEU A 614 -6.36 -18.89 2.58
N ILE A 615 -5.61 -17.89 2.11
CA ILE A 615 -5.92 -17.22 0.84
C ILE A 615 -5.48 -18.11 -0.32
N LYS A 616 -6.44 -18.48 -1.17
CA LYS A 616 -6.18 -19.10 -2.47
C LYS A 616 -5.81 -18.03 -3.50
N PHE A 617 -4.53 -17.69 -3.59
CA PHE A 617 -4.07 -16.72 -4.59
C PHE A 617 -4.37 -17.13 -6.04
N GLU A 618 -4.51 -18.45 -6.30
CA GLU A 618 -4.96 -19.03 -7.58
C GLU A 618 -6.34 -18.52 -8.02
N ASP A 619 -7.26 -18.28 -7.08
CA ASP A 619 -8.60 -17.75 -7.36
C ASP A 619 -8.62 -16.21 -7.42
N CYS A 620 -7.56 -15.52 -6.96
CA CYS A 620 -7.53 -14.07 -6.81
C CYS A 620 -7.28 -13.30 -8.12
N VAL A 621 -8.35 -12.68 -8.65
CA VAL A 621 -8.39 -11.81 -9.84
C VAL A 621 -7.71 -10.43 -9.65
N PRO A 622 -7.39 -9.70 -10.74
CA PRO A 622 -6.99 -8.29 -10.68
C PRO A 622 -7.97 -7.45 -9.83
N GLY A 623 -7.42 -6.65 -8.91
CA GLY A 623 -8.22 -5.90 -7.95
C GLY A 623 -8.56 -6.64 -6.65
N SER A 624 -8.08 -7.87 -6.44
CA SER A 624 -8.22 -8.59 -5.14
C SER A 624 -7.51 -7.92 -3.97
N PHE A 625 -6.38 -7.24 -4.22
CA PHE A 625 -5.53 -6.63 -3.21
C PHE A 625 -4.98 -5.29 -3.68
N GLY A 626 -4.81 -4.36 -2.75
CA GLY A 626 -4.19 -3.06 -3.01
C GLY A 626 -4.85 -1.94 -2.22
N LEU A 627 -4.09 -0.91 -1.94
CA LEU A 627 -4.56 0.35 -1.37
C LEU A 627 -4.76 1.34 -2.50
N VAL A 628 -6.01 1.58 -2.90
CA VAL A 628 -6.41 2.51 -3.95
C VAL A 628 -6.73 3.87 -3.31
N ARG A 629 -6.34 4.98 -3.96
CA ARG A 629 -6.64 6.33 -3.43
C ARG A 629 -8.14 6.58 -3.28
N ASN A 630 -8.51 7.48 -2.37
CA ASN A 630 -9.90 7.90 -2.10
C ASN A 630 -10.83 6.76 -1.62
N HIS A 631 -10.25 5.65 -1.11
CA HIS A 631 -10.95 4.53 -0.48
C HIS A 631 -10.68 4.45 1.04
N VAL A 632 -11.57 3.75 1.73
CA VAL A 632 -11.51 3.39 3.16
C VAL A 632 -11.41 1.88 3.29
N TYR A 633 -10.45 1.41 4.09
CA TYR A 633 -10.26 0.00 4.42
C TYR A 633 -10.50 -0.19 5.92
N ASN A 634 -11.54 -0.93 6.29
CA ASN A 634 -11.89 -1.20 7.69
C ASN A 634 -11.46 -2.61 8.07
N LEU A 635 -10.54 -2.75 9.03
CA LEU A 635 -10.08 -4.02 9.57
C LEU A 635 -10.45 -4.11 11.06
N ASN A 636 -11.05 -5.22 11.47
CA ASN A 636 -11.58 -5.39 12.83
C ASN A 636 -10.99 -6.65 13.50
N VAL A 637 -10.01 -6.45 14.38
CA VAL A 637 -9.33 -7.53 15.10
C VAL A 637 -10.20 -8.01 16.26
N SER A 638 -10.91 -9.11 16.04
CA SER A 638 -11.86 -9.71 16.98
C SER A 638 -11.20 -10.69 17.95
N SER A 639 -10.10 -11.34 17.56
CA SER A 639 -9.23 -12.06 18.48
C SER A 639 -7.77 -12.13 17.98
N ILE A 640 -6.82 -12.36 18.90
CA ILE A 640 -5.45 -12.79 18.63
C ILE A 640 -5.19 -14.02 19.48
N THR A 641 -4.81 -15.11 18.82
CA THR A 641 -4.68 -16.47 19.38
C THR A 641 -3.46 -17.22 18.82
N GLY A 642 -3.03 -16.89 17.60
CA GLY A 642 -1.93 -17.53 16.91
C GLY A 642 -0.54 -17.15 17.43
N LEU A 643 0.47 -17.72 16.76
CA LEU A 643 1.88 -17.44 17.03
C LEU A 643 2.39 -16.34 16.09
N ALA A 644 2.67 -15.16 16.64
CA ALA A 644 3.20 -14.03 15.89
C ALA A 644 4.53 -14.35 15.21
N THR A 645 4.76 -13.74 14.04
CA THR A 645 6.01 -13.88 13.29
C THR A 645 7.13 -13.16 14.04
N ALA A 646 8.19 -13.89 14.38
CA ALA A 646 9.32 -13.35 15.14
C ALA A 646 10.09 -12.27 14.37
N LEU A 647 10.71 -11.33 15.11
CA LEU A 647 11.74 -10.43 14.62
C LEU A 647 13.05 -10.67 15.40
N ARG A 648 14.16 -10.77 14.67
CA ARG A 648 15.51 -11.01 15.21
C ARG A 648 16.04 -9.81 15.99
N ASP A 649 15.73 -8.61 15.52
CA ASP A 649 16.08 -7.29 16.07
C ASP A 649 15.16 -6.20 15.48
N GLU A 650 15.23 -4.99 16.03
CA GLU A 650 14.38 -3.85 15.68
C GLU A 650 14.55 -3.32 14.24
N ASN A 651 15.70 -3.62 13.61
CA ASN A 651 16.08 -3.11 12.29
C ASN A 651 15.90 -4.17 11.18
N GLN A 652 15.37 -5.36 11.51
CA GLN A 652 14.99 -6.36 10.52
C GLN A 652 13.79 -5.86 9.68
N PRO A 653 13.87 -5.85 8.34
CA PRO A 653 12.72 -5.51 7.48
C PRO A 653 11.55 -6.50 7.63
N ILE A 654 10.32 -5.98 7.63
CA ILE A 654 9.10 -6.77 7.81
C ILE A 654 8.55 -7.21 6.45
N VAL A 655 9.07 -8.34 5.97
CA VAL A 655 8.53 -9.10 4.83
C VAL A 655 7.65 -10.22 5.37
N PRO A 656 6.33 -10.25 5.06
CA PRO A 656 5.41 -11.27 5.55
C PRO A 656 5.85 -12.70 5.18
N PRO A 657 5.63 -13.69 6.06
CA PRO A 657 6.03 -15.07 5.83
C PRO A 657 5.12 -15.76 4.80
N MET A 658 5.72 -16.39 3.79
CA MET A 658 4.99 -17.14 2.75
C MET A 658 4.10 -18.27 3.34
N ASP A 659 4.65 -19.00 4.30
CA ASP A 659 4.10 -20.28 4.79
C ASP A 659 3.20 -20.14 6.04
N GLU A 660 2.98 -18.92 6.55
CA GLU A 660 2.35 -18.70 7.85
C GLU A 660 1.16 -17.73 7.72
N GLN A 661 0.03 -18.27 7.24
CA GLN A 661 -1.28 -17.61 7.28
C GLN A 661 -2.21 -18.40 8.22
N THR A 662 -2.78 -17.72 9.22
CA THR A 662 -3.89 -18.24 10.05
C THR A 662 -4.79 -17.07 10.39
N TYR A 663 -5.66 -16.68 9.46
CA TYR A 663 -6.53 -15.50 9.60
C TYR A 663 -7.98 -15.85 9.24
N TYR A 664 -8.86 -15.90 10.23
CA TYR A 664 -10.30 -16.15 10.03
C TYR A 664 -10.98 -14.84 9.66
N ILE A 665 -11.83 -14.81 8.62
CA ILE A 665 -12.36 -13.56 8.05
C ILE A 665 -13.89 -13.58 7.86
N SER A 666 -14.54 -12.47 8.22
CA SER A 666 -15.97 -12.15 8.02
C SER A 666 -16.14 -10.73 7.42
N ALA A 667 -17.25 -10.46 6.72
CA ALA A 667 -17.53 -9.15 6.07
C ALA A 667 -19.04 -8.85 5.82
N LYS A 668 -19.42 -7.55 5.68
CA LYS A 668 -20.80 -7.09 5.35
C LYS A 668 -20.86 -5.66 4.70
N LEU A 669 -22.03 -5.22 4.16
CA LEU A 669 -22.17 -4.38 2.92
C LEU A 669 -23.35 -3.31 2.86
N ASN A 670 -23.45 -2.51 1.75
CA ASN A 670 -24.38 -1.40 1.27
C ASN A 670 -23.82 0.07 1.44
N VAL A 671 -24.12 1.20 0.69
CA VAL A 671 -23.30 1.89 -0.42
C VAL A 671 -22.95 3.48 -0.63
N LEU A 672 -22.78 4.56 0.21
CA LEU A 672 -22.20 5.93 -0.27
C LEU A 672 -21.59 7.04 0.71
N ASN A 673 -20.77 8.03 0.20
CA ASN A 673 -19.60 8.87 0.75
C ASN A 673 -18.09 8.63 0.25
N TRP A 674 -16.99 8.43 1.06
CA TRP A 674 -15.56 7.99 0.74
C TRP A 674 -15.41 6.45 0.55
N ARG A 675 -15.01 5.85 -0.59
CA ARG A 675 -15.33 4.42 -0.87
C ARG A 675 -14.81 3.38 0.14
N ILE A 676 -15.70 2.84 0.98
CA ILE A 676 -15.42 1.73 1.91
C ILE A 676 -15.33 0.43 1.11
N VAL A 677 -14.23 -0.28 1.32
CA VAL A 677 -14.08 -1.71 1.04
C VAL A 677 -14.72 -2.48 2.20
N PRO A 678 -15.52 -3.55 1.96
CA PRO A 678 -16.25 -4.27 3.00
C PRO A 678 -15.38 -4.62 4.20
N THR A 679 -15.90 -4.37 5.41
CA THR A 679 -15.15 -4.55 6.66
C THR A 679 -14.57 -5.96 6.74
N GLN A 680 -13.27 -6.06 6.99
CA GLN A 680 -12.55 -7.31 7.15
C GLN A 680 -12.42 -7.59 8.66
N ASP A 681 -13.36 -8.35 9.21
CA ASP A 681 -13.17 -8.97 10.53
C ASP A 681 -11.96 -9.92 10.44
N VAL A 682 -11.13 -9.97 11.49
CA VAL A 682 -9.98 -10.87 11.57
C VAL A 682 -9.81 -11.50 12.96
N GLU A 683 -9.59 -12.81 13.00
CA GLU A 683 -8.99 -13.52 14.14
C GLU A 683 -7.56 -13.95 13.76
N LEU A 684 -6.57 -13.64 14.60
CA LEU A 684 -5.13 -13.83 14.36
C LEU A 684 -4.50 -14.95 15.22
#